data_AF-A0AAD7UFA5-F1
#
_entry.id   AF-A0AAD7UFA5-F1
#
_cell.length_a   1.000
_cell.length_b   1.000
_cell.length_c   1.000
_cell.angle_alpha   90.00
_cell.angle_beta   90.00
_cell.angle_gamma   90.00
#
_symmetry.space_group_name_H-M   'P 1'
#
loop_
_entity.id
_entity.type
_entity.pdbx_description
1 polymer ?
#
loop_
_entity_poly.entity_id
_entity_poly.type
_entity_poly.pdbx_seq_one_letter_code
_entity_poly.pdbx_strand_id
1 'polypeptide(L)'
;MFVVMWSVAFALRSDGTSLDKMHWALREYDKHFASLQVSAEFSVPFAAPWPKALWGMELGRAVEAARQLEAIARGDERRAEKRSLRDIERRHPALPRLSKTQWGRRLTTLGFDWGDEREHRYLLLVAALQAYRKEYGDLVLPRNYRVPARPPYPRELYDVNLDRAAYCLKFYRECIAGYPARQTQLRSLGFVWERLQPEFNLIVEALVAFERRYGHLNVPVDFWVPKSSDWPECTQGMPLGRRCCQIRSRMDFVAIDAHKSNQLDAMGFQWSIRQHTRALVDEAAAIYHHHHNGAAALTTTTTTRKKKKKKKKKEKKGDAKIPVRFVVPTGDPAWPEHLWGFPLGRKAYDTKRATTTSTNAREQKFAQLVAALETYKLLYNETAVPQKFVVPKDDEAWPSETRGLRLGHRVAEIRSKGYYVTAKSPKNKQAALRRRRLLLDLGVQELCHGLDGRFVDAREVVDKALAGVSEEGSSEEVETLVAESAAYMASRHPDYSKLAARVELDKLRRRQPGGFAETMLKIDVLDPGLRKALSEDAEFREKVESAVHYAFEEGLDYFGFKTLEKSYTLPGERPSYMVMRVALGIHRGWESEGAWEKALETFELMSHRYFIHASPALFHAGTIKPHLASCFLVGSIEDSIEGIYEALAKCALISKAAGGIGLAASDVRAVGSRVRGTGGQASGLVPMLRVFDATARYVDQGGGKRPGAIAVYVEPWHADCFDVLELKKNHGKEERRARDLFYALWIPDLFMRRVERDANWSLMSPDECPGLADVHSAEFEELYERYEREGRARKVVPARKLWRAILDAQIETGTPYMLYKDSCNRKSPQQHLGTIKCSNLCAEIVEFSNATETAVCNLASLVLPSFVRNGEFDLEELKRVTKVVAANLDATIDVAAYPSEEARRSNLRHRPIGIGVQGLADVFLKLRLPFDSPAAADLDRRIFETIYVAALETSCDLAKHHGPHETYEGSPASQGKLQPDLWGVETERPEWPRLRRDIERYGLRNALLVAPMPTASTAQIVGVNECFEPYTSNLYARRVKAGEFVVANKYLVNDLAARGLWDAKMRDDLVHNEGSVANIPRVPDDLKPLYKTAWELRQKTLLDLATNRAPYVDQSQSLNAFIPHPDYDKLSTFHFHGWRAGLKTGMYYLRTKPAANPLRFTLEPPVCLACSG
;
A
#
# COMPACT_ATOMS: atom_id res chain seq x y z
N MET A 1 4.74 5.22 -47.31
CA MET A 1 4.82 6.70 -47.32
C MET A 1 5.56 7.27 -48.53
N PHE A 2 6.84 6.91 -48.78
CA PHE A 2 7.61 7.47 -49.91
C PHE A 2 6.97 7.23 -51.30
N VAL A 3 6.51 5.99 -51.57
CA VAL A 3 5.77 5.65 -52.81
C VAL A 3 4.49 6.49 -52.96
N VAL A 4 3.79 6.79 -51.86
CA VAL A 4 2.57 7.62 -51.88
C VAL A 4 2.89 9.08 -52.22
N MET A 5 3.95 9.64 -51.64
CA MET A 5 4.39 11.00 -52.01
C MET A 5 4.86 11.06 -53.47
N TRP A 6 5.50 10.01 -53.98
CA TRP A 6 5.95 9.96 -55.37
C TRP A 6 4.78 9.84 -56.36
N SER A 7 3.79 8.98 -56.09
CA SER A 7 2.56 8.89 -56.89
C SER A 7 1.74 10.19 -56.84
N VAL A 8 1.70 10.89 -55.71
CA VAL A 8 1.06 12.21 -55.59
C VAL A 8 1.84 13.28 -56.36
N ALA A 9 3.18 13.29 -56.30
CA ALA A 9 4.01 14.22 -57.05
C ALA A 9 3.96 13.97 -58.58
N PHE A 10 3.81 12.71 -59.00
CA PHE A 10 3.61 12.35 -60.41
C PHE A 10 2.23 12.80 -60.91
N ALA A 11 1.17 12.51 -60.14
CA ALA A 11 -0.19 12.95 -60.44
C ALA A 11 -0.37 14.48 -60.45
N LEU A 12 0.45 15.22 -59.70
CA LEU A 12 0.47 16.69 -59.71
C LEU A 12 1.32 17.30 -60.84
N ARG A 13 2.06 16.49 -61.61
CA ARG A 13 2.87 16.95 -62.77
C ARG A 13 2.24 16.68 -64.13
N SER A 14 1.24 15.80 -64.23
CA SER A 14 0.53 15.47 -65.47
C SER A 14 -0.94 15.89 -65.40
N ASP A 15 -1.28 16.98 -66.09
CA ASP A 15 -2.62 17.54 -66.33
C ASP A 15 -3.54 17.74 -65.10
N GLY A 16 -3.56 18.99 -64.63
CA GLY A 16 -4.31 19.43 -63.45
C GLY A 16 -5.80 19.10 -63.51
N THR A 17 -6.23 18.15 -62.66
CA THR A 17 -7.65 17.78 -62.47
C THR A 17 -8.00 17.61 -60.98
N SER A 18 -9.31 17.71 -60.69
CA SER A 18 -9.93 17.94 -59.36
C SER A 18 -9.35 17.22 -58.12
N LEU A 19 -9.39 17.95 -57.00
CA LEU A 19 -9.20 17.49 -55.61
C LEU A 19 -9.95 16.18 -55.27
N ASP A 20 -11.08 15.92 -55.93
CA ASP A 20 -11.95 14.77 -55.63
C ASP A 20 -11.27 13.42 -55.87
N LYS A 21 -10.39 13.32 -56.88
CA LYS A 21 -9.60 12.10 -57.14
C LYS A 21 -8.58 11.85 -56.02
N MET A 22 -8.02 12.92 -55.45
CA MET A 22 -7.07 12.84 -54.33
C MET A 22 -7.76 12.34 -53.05
N HIS A 23 -8.99 12.80 -52.80
CA HIS A 23 -9.86 12.29 -51.72
C HIS A 23 -10.41 10.87 -51.95
N TRP A 24 -10.34 10.34 -53.18
CA TRP A 24 -10.68 8.94 -53.46
C TRP A 24 -9.47 8.02 -53.22
N ALA A 25 -8.31 8.35 -53.78
CA ALA A 25 -7.07 7.59 -53.60
C ALA A 25 -6.66 7.45 -52.11
N LEU A 26 -6.81 8.51 -51.32
CA LEU A 26 -6.55 8.48 -49.87
C LEU A 26 -7.55 7.60 -49.09
N ARG A 27 -8.78 7.39 -49.60
CA ARG A 27 -9.79 6.55 -48.95
C ARG A 27 -9.69 5.06 -49.29
N GLU A 28 -9.08 4.70 -50.42
CA GLU A 28 -8.74 3.30 -50.72
C GLU A 28 -7.40 2.88 -50.09
N TYR A 29 -6.48 3.83 -49.84
CA TYR A 29 -5.24 3.55 -49.10
C TYR A 29 -5.50 3.06 -47.66
N ASP A 30 -6.51 3.63 -46.98
CA ASP A 30 -6.93 3.21 -45.62
C ASP A 30 -7.58 1.82 -45.56
N LYS A 31 -8.02 1.24 -46.69
CA LYS A 31 -8.79 -0.02 -46.72
C LYS A 31 -7.95 -1.28 -46.94
N HIS A 32 -6.74 -1.18 -47.48
CA HIS A 32 -6.00 -2.34 -47.99
C HIS A 32 -4.62 -2.59 -47.37
N PHE A 33 -4.22 -1.87 -46.31
CA PHE A 33 -2.93 -2.06 -45.64
C PHE A 33 -3.00 -2.83 -44.30
N ALA A 34 -3.89 -3.83 -44.20
CA ALA A 34 -4.00 -4.72 -43.05
C ALA A 34 -3.15 -6.02 -43.17
N SER A 35 -2.49 -6.25 -44.32
CA SER A 35 -1.75 -7.48 -44.57
C SER A 35 -0.65 -7.31 -45.63
N LEU A 36 0.61 -7.15 -45.22
CA LEU A 36 1.82 -7.56 -45.97
C LEU A 36 3.08 -7.29 -45.13
N GLN A 37 3.83 -8.34 -44.81
CA GLN A 37 5.27 -8.24 -44.50
C GLN A 37 6.05 -8.30 -45.83
N VAL A 38 7.27 -7.75 -45.87
CA VAL A 38 8.53 -8.38 -46.38
C VAL A 38 9.64 -7.34 -46.60
N SER A 39 10.88 -7.84 -46.58
CA SER A 39 12.23 -7.27 -46.51
C SER A 39 12.69 -6.14 -47.46
N ALA A 40 13.63 -5.35 -46.93
CA ALA A 40 14.97 -4.94 -47.44
C ALA A 40 15.27 -4.54 -48.92
N GLU A 41 16.31 -3.70 -49.02
CA GLU A 41 17.12 -3.31 -50.20
C GLU A 41 16.51 -2.37 -51.27
N PHE A 42 16.92 -1.09 -51.29
CA PHE A 42 17.13 -0.28 -52.51
C PHE A 42 17.93 1.02 -52.25
N SER A 43 18.60 1.54 -53.28
CA SER A 43 19.57 2.66 -53.26
C SER A 43 19.60 3.40 -54.63
N VAL A 44 20.31 4.52 -54.89
CA VAL A 44 21.39 5.18 -54.13
C VAL A 44 21.22 6.71 -53.84
N PRO A 45 21.40 7.69 -54.77
CA PRO A 45 22.27 8.82 -54.37
C PRO A 45 21.69 10.25 -54.52
N PHE A 46 22.23 11.17 -53.69
CA PHE A 46 22.58 12.61 -53.87
C PHE A 46 21.69 13.56 -54.73
N ALA A 47 21.48 14.85 -54.44
CA ALA A 47 22.12 15.79 -53.49
C ALA A 47 21.19 16.99 -53.15
N ALA A 48 21.62 17.83 -52.19
CA ALA A 48 21.09 19.16 -51.76
C ALA A 48 20.32 19.20 -50.41
N PRO A 49 20.54 20.24 -49.56
CA PRO A 49 20.09 20.24 -48.17
C PRO A 49 18.62 20.68 -48.01
N TRP A 50 17.84 19.89 -47.27
CA TRP A 50 16.50 20.27 -46.80
C TRP A 50 16.55 20.81 -45.36
N PRO A 51 15.77 21.85 -44.99
CA PRO A 51 15.72 22.37 -43.63
C PRO A 51 15.13 21.34 -42.65
N LYS A 52 15.75 21.18 -41.47
CA LYS A 52 15.29 20.31 -40.36
C LYS A 52 13.91 20.66 -39.78
N ALA A 53 13.25 21.73 -40.24
CA ALA A 53 12.00 22.25 -39.67
C ALA A 53 10.72 21.49 -40.08
N LEU A 54 10.79 20.51 -40.99
CA LEU A 54 9.62 19.80 -41.54
C LEU A 54 9.49 18.33 -41.13
N TRP A 55 10.41 17.79 -40.33
CA TRP A 55 10.29 16.43 -39.82
C TRP A 55 9.40 16.43 -38.56
N GLY A 56 8.20 15.85 -38.68
CA GLY A 56 7.23 15.73 -37.58
C GLY A 56 5.99 16.63 -37.66
N MET A 57 5.75 17.34 -38.77
CA MET A 57 4.49 18.09 -38.96
C MET A 57 3.34 17.22 -39.51
N GLU A 58 2.13 17.43 -38.98
CA GLU A 58 0.90 16.90 -39.56
C GLU A 58 0.69 17.41 -41.00
N LEU A 59 0.19 16.54 -41.88
CA LEU A 59 0.07 16.78 -43.33
C LEU A 59 -0.64 18.10 -43.69
N GLY A 60 -1.64 18.51 -42.90
CA GLY A 60 -2.36 19.76 -43.10
C GLY A 60 -1.51 21.03 -42.90
N ARG A 61 -0.52 21.00 -42.00
CA ARG A 61 0.36 22.17 -41.76
C ARG A 61 1.47 22.26 -42.79
N ALA A 62 1.95 21.13 -43.29
CA ALA A 62 2.90 21.09 -44.42
C ALA A 62 2.30 21.70 -45.70
N VAL A 63 1.02 21.45 -45.99
CA VAL A 63 0.30 22.06 -47.13
C VAL A 63 0.13 23.57 -46.95
N GLU A 64 -0.19 24.04 -45.74
CA GLU A 64 -0.35 25.47 -45.47
C GLU A 64 1.00 26.22 -45.53
N ALA A 65 2.07 25.62 -45.01
CA ALA A 65 3.44 26.15 -45.10
C ALA A 65 3.94 26.18 -46.56
N ALA A 66 3.65 25.15 -47.36
CA ALA A 66 3.99 25.13 -48.78
C ALA A 66 3.26 26.26 -49.56
N ARG A 67 1.98 26.50 -49.29
CA ARG A 67 1.23 27.64 -49.86
C ARG A 67 1.81 28.99 -49.48
N GLN A 68 2.25 29.16 -48.23
CA GLN A 68 2.87 30.40 -47.77
C GLN A 68 4.24 30.63 -48.43
N LEU A 69 5.06 29.59 -48.57
CA LEU A 69 6.35 29.67 -49.28
C LEU A 69 6.18 29.92 -50.79
N GLU A 70 5.16 29.33 -51.43
CA GLU A 70 4.84 29.59 -52.84
C GLU A 70 4.34 31.03 -53.08
N ALA A 71 3.64 31.62 -52.11
CA ALA A 71 3.23 33.03 -52.15
C ALA A 71 4.43 33.99 -51.98
N ILE A 72 5.37 33.66 -51.09
CA ILE A 72 6.61 34.44 -50.87
C ILE A 72 7.51 34.39 -52.11
N ALA A 73 7.60 33.23 -52.79
CA ALA A 73 8.40 33.06 -54.00
C ALA A 73 7.91 33.86 -55.23
N ARG A 74 6.73 34.49 -55.19
CA ARG A 74 6.16 35.27 -56.31
C ARG A 74 6.20 36.79 -56.14
N GLY A 75 6.79 37.30 -55.06
CA GLY A 75 7.30 38.69 -55.01
C GLY A 75 6.29 39.83 -55.21
N ASP A 76 5.05 39.70 -54.73
CA ASP A 76 3.98 40.71 -54.96
C ASP A 76 3.48 41.35 -53.64
N GLU A 77 4.41 42.01 -52.94
CA GLU A 77 4.32 42.36 -51.51
C GLU A 77 3.43 43.58 -51.17
N ARG A 78 2.62 44.11 -52.10
CA ARG A 78 1.87 45.38 -51.89
C ARG A 78 0.38 45.41 -52.29
N ARG A 79 -0.26 44.26 -52.52
CA ARG A 79 -1.71 44.22 -52.85
C ARG A 79 -2.62 43.31 -52.02
N ALA A 80 -2.10 42.45 -51.14
CA ALA A 80 -2.93 41.63 -50.26
C ALA A 80 -3.56 42.44 -49.09
N GLU A 81 -2.83 43.40 -48.53
CA GLU A 81 -3.15 44.06 -47.27
C GLU A 81 -4.40 44.98 -47.31
N LYS A 82 -4.79 45.47 -48.50
CA LYS A 82 -5.96 46.37 -48.66
C LYS A 82 -7.25 45.69 -49.13
N ARG A 83 -7.27 44.36 -49.29
CA ARG A 83 -8.51 43.61 -49.62
C ARG A 83 -9.11 42.83 -48.45
N SER A 84 -8.31 42.33 -47.50
CA SER A 84 -8.83 41.62 -46.32
C SER A 84 -9.63 42.53 -45.36
N LEU A 85 -9.21 43.79 -45.20
CA LEU A 85 -9.84 44.75 -44.28
C LEU A 85 -11.29 45.11 -44.65
N ARG A 86 -11.66 45.13 -45.94
CA ARG A 86 -13.03 45.46 -46.38
C ARG A 86 -14.01 44.29 -46.36
N ASP A 87 -13.52 43.05 -46.34
CA ASP A 87 -14.37 41.85 -46.20
C ASP A 87 -14.65 41.48 -44.73
N ILE A 88 -13.85 41.99 -43.78
CA ILE A 88 -14.13 41.90 -42.35
C ILE A 88 -15.31 42.82 -41.97
N GLU A 89 -15.35 44.06 -42.48
CA GLU A 89 -16.46 45.00 -42.21
C GLU A 89 -17.84 44.54 -42.74
N ARG A 90 -17.88 43.58 -43.68
CA ARG A 90 -19.13 43.03 -44.24
C ARG A 90 -19.63 41.74 -43.58
N ARG A 91 -18.98 41.22 -42.54
CA ARG A 91 -19.35 39.95 -41.87
C ARG A 91 -19.83 40.08 -40.42
N HIS A 92 -20.51 41.17 -40.08
CA HIS A 92 -21.35 41.26 -38.87
C HIS A 92 -22.85 41.21 -39.21
N PRO A 93 -23.43 40.03 -39.51
CA PRO A 93 -24.87 39.86 -39.36
C PRO A 93 -25.24 40.03 -37.88
N ALA A 94 -26.44 40.54 -37.61
CA ALA A 94 -26.89 40.86 -36.26
C ALA A 94 -26.65 39.71 -35.26
N LEU A 95 -26.03 40.02 -34.12
CA LEU A 95 -25.60 39.05 -33.10
C LEU A 95 -26.72 38.03 -32.80
N PRO A 96 -26.44 36.71 -32.90
CA PRO A 96 -27.47 35.69 -32.72
C PRO A 96 -28.00 35.70 -31.28
N ARG A 97 -29.32 35.58 -31.13
CA ARG A 97 -30.00 35.44 -29.83
C ARG A 97 -29.74 34.06 -29.23
N LEU A 98 -28.58 33.89 -28.61
CA LEU A 98 -28.18 32.68 -27.90
C LEU A 98 -28.70 32.72 -26.45
N SER A 99 -29.28 31.60 -26.01
CA SER A 99 -29.65 31.37 -24.61
C SER A 99 -28.42 31.31 -23.70
N LYS A 100 -28.61 31.50 -22.38
CA LYS A 100 -27.53 31.38 -21.38
C LYS A 100 -26.72 30.07 -21.53
N THR A 101 -27.39 28.96 -21.83
CA THR A 101 -26.77 27.64 -21.99
C THR A 101 -25.88 27.58 -23.23
N GLN A 102 -26.27 28.24 -24.33
CA GLN A 102 -25.46 28.33 -25.55
C GLN A 102 -24.24 29.23 -25.35
N TRP A 103 -24.39 30.35 -24.65
CA TRP A 103 -23.28 31.21 -24.24
C TRP A 103 -22.27 30.50 -23.34
N GLY A 104 -22.73 29.70 -22.36
CA GLY A 104 -21.87 28.89 -21.51
C GLY A 104 -21.04 27.86 -22.31
N ARG A 105 -21.63 27.21 -23.31
CA ARG A 105 -20.89 26.30 -24.21
C ARG A 105 -19.83 27.03 -25.03
N ARG A 106 -20.15 28.21 -25.59
CA ARG A 106 -19.20 28.98 -26.42
C ARG A 106 -17.96 29.41 -25.63
N LEU A 107 -18.12 29.84 -24.38
CA LEU A 107 -16.97 30.12 -23.49
C LEU A 107 -16.11 28.86 -23.24
N THR A 108 -16.72 27.69 -23.04
CA THR A 108 -15.97 26.43 -22.91
C THR A 108 -15.21 26.07 -24.20
N THR A 109 -15.81 26.23 -25.39
CA THR A 109 -15.12 26.02 -26.67
C THR A 109 -13.93 26.98 -26.87
N LEU A 110 -14.00 28.19 -26.30
CA LEU A 110 -12.88 29.14 -26.29
C LEU A 110 -11.77 28.77 -25.30
N GLY A 111 -11.93 27.72 -24.47
CA GLY A 111 -10.97 27.37 -23.43
C GLY A 111 -10.98 28.33 -22.25
N PHE A 112 -12.13 28.91 -21.93
CA PHE A 112 -12.29 29.81 -20.78
C PHE A 112 -12.12 29.05 -19.46
N ASP A 113 -11.06 29.33 -18.69
CA ASP A 113 -10.90 28.75 -17.37
C ASP A 113 -11.97 29.31 -16.40
N TRP A 114 -12.80 28.40 -15.91
CA TRP A 114 -13.94 28.67 -15.04
C TRP A 114 -13.60 28.72 -13.54
N GLY A 115 -12.34 28.46 -13.16
CA GLY A 115 -11.67 28.73 -11.86
C GLY A 115 -12.49 28.57 -10.57
N ASP A 116 -12.15 27.58 -9.73
CA ASP A 116 -12.71 27.48 -8.37
C ASP A 116 -11.78 28.10 -7.30
N GLU A 117 -11.65 29.43 -7.36
CA GLU A 117 -10.89 30.22 -6.38
C GLU A 117 -11.47 30.17 -4.96
N ARG A 118 -12.73 29.75 -4.77
CA ARG A 118 -13.38 29.73 -3.46
C ARG A 118 -13.03 28.48 -2.67
N GLU A 119 -13.03 27.31 -3.31
CA GLU A 119 -12.72 26.04 -2.64
C GLU A 119 -11.24 25.96 -2.24
N HIS A 120 -10.35 26.28 -3.18
CA HIS A 120 -8.91 26.30 -2.94
C HIS A 120 -8.55 27.25 -1.79
N ARG A 121 -9.19 28.43 -1.74
CA ARG A 121 -9.00 29.40 -0.66
C ARG A 121 -9.56 28.94 0.68
N TYR A 122 -10.68 28.20 0.72
CA TYR A 122 -11.16 27.58 1.95
C TYR A 122 -10.13 26.57 2.50
N LEU A 123 -9.62 25.68 1.65
CA LEU A 123 -8.72 24.61 2.06
C LEU A 123 -7.34 25.13 2.47
N LEU A 124 -6.79 26.13 1.76
CA LEU A 124 -5.58 26.86 2.19
C LEU A 124 -5.76 27.51 3.57
N LEU A 125 -6.92 28.15 3.82
CA LEU A 125 -7.18 28.79 5.11
C LEU A 125 -7.35 27.78 6.24
N VAL A 126 -7.97 26.62 5.99
CA VAL A 126 -8.03 25.53 6.97
C VAL A 126 -6.63 25.01 7.31
N ALA A 127 -5.78 24.79 6.31
CA ALA A 127 -4.39 24.37 6.53
C ALA A 127 -3.58 25.41 7.33
N ALA A 128 -3.76 26.71 7.05
CA ALA A 128 -3.13 27.78 7.84
C ALA A 128 -3.66 27.86 9.29
N LEU A 129 -4.94 27.56 9.52
CA LEU A 129 -5.51 27.46 10.87
C LEU A 129 -4.97 26.21 11.61
N GLN A 130 -4.85 25.06 10.94
CA GLN A 130 -4.22 23.86 11.51
C GLN A 130 -2.75 24.11 11.89
N ALA A 131 -1.98 24.74 11.01
CA ALA A 131 -0.61 25.17 11.28
C ALA A 131 -0.53 26.10 12.52
N TYR A 132 -1.43 27.10 12.59
CA TYR A 132 -1.52 27.99 13.75
C TYR A 132 -1.85 27.25 15.05
N ARG A 133 -2.87 26.38 15.05
CA ARG A 133 -3.23 25.60 16.25
C ARG A 133 -2.10 24.68 16.72
N LYS A 134 -1.34 24.10 15.79
CA LYS A 134 -0.18 23.27 16.14
C LYS A 134 0.95 24.07 16.81
N GLU A 135 1.09 25.35 16.48
CA GLU A 135 2.11 26.23 17.04
C GLU A 135 1.69 26.93 18.34
N TYR A 136 0.42 27.28 18.50
CA TYR A 136 -0.09 28.10 19.62
C TYR A 136 -1.14 27.41 20.52
N GLY A 137 -1.50 26.15 20.25
CA GLY A 137 -2.45 25.36 21.05
C GLY A 137 -3.93 25.64 20.78
N ASP A 138 -4.30 26.88 20.45
CA ASP A 138 -5.68 27.31 20.19
C ASP A 138 -5.90 27.97 18.81
N LEU A 139 -7.09 28.55 18.58
CA LEU A 139 -7.44 29.32 17.39
C LEU A 139 -7.85 30.78 17.70
N VAL A 140 -7.28 31.35 18.77
CA VAL A 140 -7.45 32.75 19.18
C VAL A 140 -6.40 33.62 18.48
N LEU A 141 -6.69 33.99 17.23
CA LEU A 141 -5.79 34.81 16.41
C LEU A 141 -5.64 36.25 16.98
N PRO A 142 -4.40 36.73 17.20
CA PRO A 142 -4.11 38.13 17.46
C PRO A 142 -4.67 39.04 16.36
N ARG A 143 -5.08 40.26 16.72
CA ARG A 143 -5.59 41.22 15.73
C ARG A 143 -4.53 41.46 14.65
N ASN A 144 -4.93 41.31 13.38
CA ASN A 144 -4.05 41.40 12.22
C ASN A 144 -2.89 40.38 12.16
N TYR A 145 -2.99 39.21 12.82
CA TYR A 145 -1.98 38.15 12.68
C TYR A 145 -1.74 37.81 11.21
N ARG A 146 -0.48 37.87 10.77
CA ARG A 146 -0.05 37.55 9.40
C ARG A 146 0.68 36.21 9.38
N VAL A 147 0.40 35.40 8.38
CA VAL A 147 1.03 34.09 8.19
C VAL A 147 2.54 34.27 7.94
N PRO A 148 3.42 33.64 8.74
CA PRO A 148 4.87 33.75 8.55
C PRO A 148 5.33 32.95 7.32
N ALA A 149 6.38 33.43 6.66
CA ALA A 149 6.88 32.86 5.40
C ALA A 149 7.73 31.58 5.59
N ARG A 150 7.23 30.61 6.36
CA ARG A 150 7.91 29.34 6.67
C ARG A 150 6.93 28.16 6.77
N PRO A 151 7.39 26.91 6.56
CA PRO A 151 6.63 25.72 6.96
C PRO A 151 6.26 25.76 8.46
N PRO A 152 5.13 25.18 8.88
CA PRO A 152 4.20 24.35 8.09
C PRO A 152 3.11 25.14 7.34
N TYR A 153 3.16 26.47 7.31
CA TYR A 153 2.12 27.27 6.66
C TYR A 153 2.15 27.16 5.11
N PRO A 154 0.99 27.22 4.43
CA PRO A 154 0.92 27.25 2.97
C PRO A 154 1.59 28.49 2.37
N ARG A 155 2.44 28.30 1.36
CA ARG A 155 3.21 29.37 0.70
C ARG A 155 2.33 30.45 0.07
N GLU A 156 1.17 30.02 -0.42
CA GLU A 156 0.12 30.82 -1.06
C GLU A 156 -0.53 31.82 -0.09
N LEU A 157 -0.34 31.63 1.22
CA LEU A 157 -0.87 32.50 2.27
C LEU A 157 0.20 33.30 3.00
N TYR A 158 1.48 33.26 2.63
CA TYR A 158 2.52 34.04 3.30
C TYR A 158 2.21 35.55 3.26
N ASP A 159 2.47 36.24 4.38
CA ASP A 159 2.07 37.62 4.68
C ASP A 159 0.54 37.87 4.76
N VAL A 160 -0.33 36.91 4.39
CA VAL A 160 -1.79 37.10 4.47
C VAL A 160 -2.25 37.25 5.91
N ASN A 161 -3.09 38.27 6.15
CA ASN A 161 -3.74 38.52 7.44
C ASN A 161 -4.78 37.42 7.72
N LEU A 162 -4.39 36.43 8.52
CA LEU A 162 -5.17 35.24 8.84
C LEU A 162 -6.33 35.56 9.79
N ASP A 163 -6.16 36.50 10.73
CA ASP A 163 -7.24 37.01 11.59
C ASP A 163 -8.40 37.58 10.74
N ARG A 164 -8.08 38.40 9.74
CA ARG A 164 -9.07 38.93 8.79
C ARG A 164 -9.66 37.84 7.89
N ALA A 165 -8.88 36.84 7.49
CA ALA A 165 -9.39 35.75 6.66
C ALA A 165 -10.30 34.78 7.44
N ALA A 166 -9.97 34.47 8.69
CA ALA A 166 -10.79 33.73 9.65
C ALA A 166 -12.06 34.50 10.03
N TYR A 167 -11.98 35.82 10.15
CA TYR A 167 -13.16 36.68 10.26
C TYR A 167 -14.05 36.55 9.01
N CYS A 168 -13.49 36.67 7.81
CA CYS A 168 -14.25 36.52 6.57
C CYS A 168 -14.92 35.13 6.44
N LEU A 169 -14.24 34.05 6.84
CA LEU A 169 -14.81 32.70 6.91
C LEU A 169 -16.15 32.66 7.66
N LYS A 170 -16.26 33.35 8.80
CA LYS A 170 -17.48 33.41 9.64
C LYS A 170 -18.67 34.08 8.96
N PHE A 171 -18.43 35.10 8.13
CA PHE A 171 -19.49 35.97 7.59
C PHE A 171 -19.91 35.68 6.15
N TYR A 172 -19.05 35.05 5.32
CA TYR A 172 -19.44 34.70 3.96
C TYR A 172 -20.31 33.43 3.93
N ARG A 173 -21.65 33.63 3.88
CA ARG A 173 -22.68 32.58 3.72
C ARG A 173 -22.32 31.53 2.65
N GLU A 174 -21.68 31.95 1.56
CA GLU A 174 -21.27 31.08 0.44
C GLU A 174 -20.14 30.09 0.78
N CYS A 175 -19.39 30.29 1.87
CA CYS A 175 -18.27 29.42 2.25
C CYS A 175 -18.61 28.40 3.35
N ILE A 176 -19.50 28.76 4.30
CA ILE A 176 -19.81 27.92 5.48
C ILE A 176 -21.32 27.60 5.62
N ALA A 177 -22.21 28.58 5.43
CA ALA A 177 -23.62 28.42 5.80
C ALA A 177 -24.38 27.39 4.94
N GLY A 178 -23.89 27.08 3.73
CA GLY A 178 -24.42 26.02 2.88
C GLY A 178 -23.72 24.65 2.99
N TYR A 179 -22.72 24.49 3.87
CA TYR A 179 -21.86 23.30 3.91
C TYR A 179 -21.71 22.74 5.35
N PRO A 180 -22.64 21.89 5.81
CA PRO A 180 -22.61 21.33 7.17
C PRO A 180 -21.27 20.66 7.54
N ALA A 181 -20.67 19.92 6.60
CA ALA A 181 -19.38 19.26 6.82
C ALA A 181 -18.23 20.25 7.17
N ARG A 182 -18.25 21.47 6.64
CA ARG A 182 -17.25 22.51 6.96
C ARG A 182 -17.47 23.10 8.35
N GLN A 183 -18.73 23.22 8.76
CA GLN A 183 -19.07 23.63 10.12
C GLN A 183 -18.56 22.60 11.14
N THR A 184 -18.77 21.31 10.87
CA THR A 184 -18.22 20.22 11.69
C THR A 184 -16.68 20.22 11.70
N GLN A 185 -16.03 20.36 10.54
CA GLN A 185 -14.57 20.43 10.43
C GLN A 185 -13.97 21.60 11.21
N LEU A 186 -14.54 22.81 11.11
CA LEU A 186 -14.05 23.95 11.87
C LEU A 186 -14.33 23.81 13.38
N ARG A 187 -15.45 23.19 13.77
CA ARG A 187 -15.73 22.88 15.19
C ARG A 187 -14.74 21.88 15.78
N SER A 188 -14.42 20.77 15.10
CA SER A 188 -13.41 19.82 15.59
C SER A 188 -11.99 20.41 15.62
N LEU A 189 -11.72 21.37 14.73
CA LEU A 189 -10.50 22.17 14.77
C LEU A 189 -10.45 23.18 15.93
N GLY A 190 -11.50 23.36 16.73
CA GLY A 190 -11.52 24.29 17.87
C GLY A 190 -11.75 25.75 17.46
N PHE A 191 -12.38 26.00 16.31
CA PHE A 191 -12.55 27.35 15.76
C PHE A 191 -13.49 28.19 16.62
N VAL A 192 -13.00 29.30 17.17
CA VAL A 192 -13.72 30.14 18.13
C VAL A 192 -14.79 30.99 17.44
N TRP A 193 -16.07 30.73 17.69
CA TRP A 193 -17.19 31.43 17.06
C TRP A 193 -17.61 32.72 17.80
N GLU A 194 -17.49 32.77 19.13
CA GLU A 194 -18.27 33.66 20.00
C GLU A 194 -17.71 35.08 20.25
N ARG A 195 -16.54 35.43 19.69
CA ARG A 195 -15.77 36.69 19.90
C ARG A 195 -16.56 38.01 19.69
N LEU A 196 -17.79 37.96 19.19
CA LEU A 196 -18.63 39.11 18.83
C LEU A 196 -19.93 39.24 19.64
N GLN A 197 -20.15 38.38 20.65
CA GLN A 197 -21.32 38.49 21.54
C GLN A 197 -21.50 39.89 22.17
N PRO A 198 -20.45 40.57 22.69
CA PRO A 198 -20.62 41.88 23.32
C PRO A 198 -21.10 42.97 22.36
N GLU A 199 -20.66 42.94 21.09
CA GLU A 199 -21.08 43.90 20.07
C GLU A 199 -22.57 43.74 19.72
N PHE A 200 -23.08 42.50 19.70
CA PHE A 200 -24.50 42.23 19.49
C PHE A 200 -25.35 42.69 20.68
N ASN A 201 -24.91 42.43 21.91
CA ASN A 201 -25.62 42.86 23.12
C ASN A 201 -25.81 44.40 23.14
N LEU A 202 -24.76 45.16 22.81
CA LEU A 202 -24.84 46.63 22.70
C LEU A 202 -25.82 47.10 21.62
N ILE A 203 -25.91 46.38 20.49
CA ILE A 203 -26.91 46.69 19.43
C ILE A 203 -28.33 46.44 19.93
N VAL A 204 -28.56 45.36 20.67
CA VAL A 204 -29.86 45.05 21.29
C VAL A 204 -30.23 46.12 22.33
N GLU A 205 -29.30 46.50 23.20
CA GLU A 205 -29.51 47.54 24.22
C GLU A 205 -29.86 48.90 23.58
N ALA A 206 -29.15 49.28 22.51
CA ALA A 206 -29.46 50.47 21.72
C ALA A 206 -30.82 50.36 20.98
N LEU A 207 -31.24 49.16 20.56
CA LEU A 207 -32.57 48.93 19.98
C LEU A 207 -33.69 49.07 21.01
N VAL A 208 -33.53 48.56 22.25
CA VAL A 208 -34.50 48.73 23.34
C VAL A 208 -34.67 50.22 23.67
N ALA A 209 -33.57 50.98 23.75
CA ALA A 209 -33.62 52.43 23.96
C ALA A 209 -34.31 53.17 22.78
N PHE A 210 -34.07 52.73 21.54
CA PHE A 210 -34.73 53.27 20.36
C PHE A 210 -36.24 52.98 20.35
N GLU A 211 -36.64 51.75 20.63
CA GLU A 211 -38.06 51.35 20.69
C GLU A 211 -38.83 52.18 21.73
N ARG A 212 -38.31 52.26 22.97
CA ARG A 212 -38.94 53.01 24.06
C ARG A 212 -39.19 54.48 23.73
N ARG A 213 -38.35 55.08 22.86
CA ARG A 213 -38.45 56.50 22.48
C ARG A 213 -39.33 56.74 21.25
N TYR A 214 -39.33 55.83 20.27
CA TYR A 214 -39.98 56.04 18.97
C TYR A 214 -41.14 55.08 18.67
N GLY A 215 -41.46 54.16 19.59
CA GLY A 215 -42.57 53.20 19.46
C GLY A 215 -42.39 52.14 18.36
N HIS A 216 -41.21 52.07 17.72
CA HIS A 216 -40.93 51.16 16.62
C HIS A 216 -39.43 50.86 16.45
N LEU A 217 -39.08 49.73 15.81
CA LEU A 217 -37.70 49.39 15.46
C LEU A 217 -37.29 49.72 14.01
N ASN A 218 -37.99 50.64 13.34
CA ASN A 218 -37.61 51.11 11.99
C ASN A 218 -36.45 52.15 12.03
N VAL A 219 -35.30 51.75 12.57
CA VAL A 219 -34.10 52.61 12.65
C VAL A 219 -33.63 53.04 11.24
N PRO A 220 -33.54 54.36 10.94
CA PRO A 220 -32.99 54.91 9.69
C PRO A 220 -31.52 54.51 9.48
N VAL A 221 -31.08 54.33 8.24
CA VAL A 221 -29.73 53.78 7.92
C VAL A 221 -28.58 54.71 8.36
N ASP A 222 -28.87 56.01 8.44
CA ASP A 222 -28.00 57.10 8.85
C ASP A 222 -28.11 57.48 10.33
N PHE A 223 -28.97 56.80 11.10
CA PHE A 223 -29.15 57.10 12.53
C PHE A 223 -27.91 56.72 13.37
N TRP A 224 -27.48 57.68 14.20
CA TRP A 224 -26.47 57.51 15.24
C TRP A 224 -27.11 57.75 16.60
N VAL A 225 -26.70 56.96 17.61
CA VAL A 225 -27.15 57.14 18.99
C VAL A 225 -26.62 58.49 19.53
N PRO A 226 -27.49 59.42 19.98
CA PRO A 226 -27.05 60.70 20.54
C PRO A 226 -26.25 60.54 21.83
N LYS A 227 -25.34 61.50 22.11
CA LYS A 227 -24.74 61.65 23.44
C LYS A 227 -25.71 62.43 24.34
N SER A 228 -26.65 61.72 24.96
CA SER A 228 -27.68 62.27 25.86
C SER A 228 -27.93 61.30 27.00
N SER A 229 -28.32 61.81 28.17
CA SER A 229 -28.77 61.05 29.35
C SER A 229 -29.88 60.05 29.04
N ASP A 230 -30.64 60.29 27.97
CA ASP A 230 -31.76 59.44 27.55
C ASP A 230 -31.32 58.11 26.90
N TRP A 231 -30.01 57.89 26.73
CA TRP A 231 -29.44 56.70 26.06
C TRP A 231 -28.34 56.06 26.91
N PRO A 232 -28.30 54.71 27.03
CA PRO A 232 -27.27 54.01 27.78
C PRO A 232 -25.86 54.42 27.32
N GLU A 233 -25.00 54.79 28.27
CA GLU A 233 -23.68 55.40 28.01
C GLU A 233 -22.80 54.54 27.07
N CYS A 234 -22.85 53.22 27.27
CA CYS A 234 -22.22 52.19 26.43
C CYS A 234 -22.66 52.18 24.95
N THR A 235 -23.81 52.78 24.61
CA THR A 235 -24.36 52.84 23.25
C THR A 235 -24.16 54.19 22.56
N GLN A 236 -23.77 55.25 23.31
CA GLN A 236 -23.71 56.61 22.79
C GLN A 236 -22.66 56.75 21.68
N GLY A 237 -23.03 57.41 20.58
CA GLY A 237 -22.18 57.51 19.38
C GLY A 237 -22.12 56.24 18.54
N MET A 238 -22.93 55.22 18.80
CA MET A 238 -23.03 54.05 17.93
C MET A 238 -23.78 54.39 16.61
N PRO A 239 -23.28 53.96 15.43
CA PRO A 239 -24.00 54.07 14.16
C PRO A 239 -25.08 52.98 14.03
N LEU A 240 -26.05 52.97 14.95
CA LEU A 240 -27.07 51.94 15.09
C LEU A 240 -27.81 51.69 13.76
N GLY A 241 -28.13 52.76 13.02
CA GLY A 241 -28.76 52.69 11.70
C GLY A 241 -28.03 51.81 10.68
N ARG A 242 -26.70 51.92 10.64
CA ARG A 242 -25.86 51.09 9.76
C ARG A 242 -25.81 49.64 10.25
N ARG A 243 -25.83 49.41 11.56
CA ARG A 243 -25.85 48.06 12.16
C ARG A 243 -27.18 47.35 11.88
N CYS A 244 -28.31 48.03 12.05
CA CYS A 244 -29.62 47.49 11.66
C CYS A 244 -29.69 47.22 10.15
N CYS A 245 -29.13 48.10 9.32
CA CYS A 245 -29.04 47.87 7.87
C CYS A 245 -28.19 46.64 7.52
N GLN A 246 -27.08 46.42 8.23
CA GLN A 246 -26.21 45.23 8.10
C GLN A 246 -26.95 43.95 8.49
N ILE A 247 -27.62 43.93 9.66
CA ILE A 247 -28.45 42.80 10.10
C ILE A 247 -29.55 42.49 9.07
N ARG A 248 -30.30 43.50 8.60
CA ARG A 248 -31.36 43.33 7.59
C ARG A 248 -30.85 42.82 6.22
N SER A 249 -29.68 43.27 5.77
CA SER A 249 -29.20 43.02 4.40
C SER A 249 -28.19 41.88 4.25
N ARG A 250 -27.49 41.52 5.34
CA ARG A 250 -26.43 40.50 5.35
C ARG A 250 -26.68 39.38 6.37
N MET A 251 -27.61 39.61 7.31
CA MET A 251 -27.86 38.74 8.45
C MET A 251 -26.65 38.63 9.39
N ASP A 252 -25.87 39.71 9.48
CA ASP A 252 -24.74 39.84 10.41
C ASP A 252 -25.23 39.54 11.85
N PHE A 253 -24.40 38.87 12.64
CA PHE A 253 -24.68 38.32 13.99
C PHE A 253 -25.73 37.19 14.08
N VAL A 254 -26.76 37.17 13.22
CA VAL A 254 -27.90 36.23 13.32
C VAL A 254 -27.87 35.05 12.33
N ALA A 255 -27.02 35.09 11.29
CA ALA A 255 -27.03 34.10 10.20
C ALA A 255 -26.69 32.64 10.61
N ILE A 256 -26.16 32.44 11.81
CA ILE A 256 -25.64 31.15 12.32
C ILE A 256 -26.15 30.83 13.73
N ASP A 257 -26.91 31.74 14.34
CA ASP A 257 -27.36 31.67 15.72
C ASP A 257 -28.84 32.09 15.78
N ALA A 258 -29.70 31.06 15.80
CA ALA A 258 -31.14 31.25 15.80
C ALA A 258 -31.67 31.91 17.08
N HIS A 259 -30.93 31.86 18.20
CA HIS A 259 -31.35 32.52 19.43
C HIS A 259 -31.33 34.04 19.24
N LYS A 260 -30.33 34.57 18.51
CA LYS A 260 -30.20 36.00 18.21
C LYS A 260 -31.21 36.52 17.20
N SER A 261 -31.63 35.74 16.19
CA SER A 261 -32.76 36.12 15.34
C SER A 261 -34.04 36.18 16.15
N ASN A 262 -34.31 35.14 16.95
CA ASN A 262 -35.52 35.05 17.76
C ASN A 262 -35.60 36.18 18.80
N GLN A 263 -34.47 36.62 19.36
CA GLN A 263 -34.39 37.78 20.25
C GLN A 263 -34.81 39.08 19.55
N LEU A 264 -34.35 39.31 18.30
CA LEU A 264 -34.76 40.47 17.52
C LEU A 264 -36.22 40.37 17.07
N ASP A 265 -36.69 39.18 16.70
CA ASP A 265 -38.10 38.93 16.34
C ASP A 265 -39.04 39.24 17.51
N ALA A 266 -38.68 38.83 18.74
CA ALA A 266 -39.43 39.11 19.96
C ALA A 266 -39.53 40.61 20.29
N MET A 267 -38.56 41.42 19.84
CA MET A 267 -38.59 42.88 19.96
C MET A 267 -39.32 43.58 18.79
N GLY A 268 -39.93 42.83 17.86
CA GLY A 268 -40.59 43.43 16.69
C GLY A 268 -39.62 44.01 15.65
N PHE A 269 -38.39 43.50 15.56
CA PHE A 269 -37.38 44.02 14.64
C PHE A 269 -37.79 43.84 13.17
N GLN A 270 -37.95 44.95 12.46
CA GLN A 270 -38.42 44.91 11.06
C GLN A 270 -37.30 44.51 10.08
N TRP A 271 -37.40 43.29 9.55
CA TRP A 271 -36.48 42.75 8.54
C TRP A 271 -36.62 43.38 7.13
N SER A 272 -37.81 43.90 6.76
CA SER A 272 -38.13 44.28 5.37
C SER A 272 -38.85 45.62 5.24
N ILE A 273 -38.05 46.70 5.16
CA ILE A 273 -38.53 48.08 4.90
C ILE A 273 -39.31 48.17 3.57
N ARG A 274 -38.94 47.34 2.58
CA ARG A 274 -39.56 47.37 1.23
C ARG A 274 -40.98 46.81 1.20
N GLN A 275 -41.29 45.77 1.98
CA GLN A 275 -42.65 45.22 2.03
C GLN A 275 -43.60 46.18 2.74
N HIS A 276 -43.17 46.81 3.84
CA HIS A 276 -43.95 47.84 4.51
C HIS A 276 -44.18 49.08 3.61
N THR A 277 -43.13 49.56 2.92
CA THR A 277 -43.29 50.64 1.91
C THR A 277 -44.23 50.25 0.78
N ARG A 278 -44.28 48.96 0.40
CA ARG A 278 -45.19 48.45 -0.63
C ARG A 278 -46.65 48.46 -0.14
N ALA A 279 -46.89 47.99 1.08
CA ALA A 279 -48.22 48.01 1.70
C ALA A 279 -48.79 49.44 1.77
N LEU A 280 -48.01 50.40 2.27
CA LEU A 280 -48.41 51.83 2.33
C LEU A 280 -48.71 52.42 0.94
N VAL A 281 -47.98 52.00 -0.11
CA VAL A 281 -48.27 52.41 -1.50
C VAL A 281 -49.56 51.78 -2.02
N ASP A 282 -49.78 50.50 -1.75
CA ASP A 282 -50.95 49.78 -2.27
C ASP A 282 -52.24 50.21 -1.52
N GLU A 283 -52.16 50.49 -0.21
CA GLU A 283 -53.24 51.08 0.62
C GLU A 283 -53.59 52.50 0.17
N ALA A 284 -52.61 53.40 0.11
CA ALA A 284 -52.84 54.77 -0.33
C ALA A 284 -53.29 54.86 -1.81
N ALA A 285 -52.86 53.92 -2.67
CA ALA A 285 -53.36 53.83 -4.04
C ALA A 285 -54.83 53.38 -4.09
N ALA A 286 -55.28 52.48 -3.22
CA ALA A 286 -56.68 52.05 -3.17
C ALA A 286 -57.60 53.23 -2.82
N ILE A 287 -57.24 54.03 -1.81
CA ILE A 287 -57.96 55.26 -1.42
C ILE A 287 -57.98 56.26 -2.59
N TYR A 288 -56.82 56.52 -3.23
CA TYR A 288 -56.74 57.40 -4.39
C TYR A 288 -57.71 57.00 -5.52
N HIS A 289 -57.76 55.71 -5.87
CA HIS A 289 -58.63 55.22 -6.93
C HIS A 289 -60.11 55.21 -6.56
N HIS A 290 -60.45 55.13 -5.26
CA HIS A 290 -61.83 55.22 -4.79
C HIS A 290 -62.41 56.63 -5.01
N HIS A 291 -61.66 57.68 -4.70
CA HIS A 291 -62.12 59.08 -4.81
C HIS A 291 -62.08 59.67 -6.24
N HIS A 292 -61.52 58.99 -7.24
CA HIS A 292 -61.27 59.60 -8.57
C HIS A 292 -61.86 58.83 -9.78
N ASN A 293 -62.60 57.76 -9.57
CA ASN A 293 -63.25 56.99 -10.67
C ASN A 293 -64.73 57.40 -10.93
N GLY A 294 -65.18 58.55 -10.41
CA GLY A 294 -66.61 58.94 -10.35
C GLY A 294 -67.17 59.86 -11.44
N ALA A 295 -66.43 60.19 -12.52
CA ALA A 295 -66.91 61.18 -13.51
C ALA A 295 -66.49 60.88 -14.96
N ALA A 296 -67.43 60.37 -15.77
CA ALA A 296 -67.54 60.61 -17.23
C ALA A 296 -68.80 59.92 -17.81
N ALA A 297 -69.69 60.69 -18.45
CA ALA A 297 -70.83 60.19 -19.22
C ALA A 297 -71.01 60.99 -20.54
N LEU A 298 -71.90 60.48 -21.42
CA LEU A 298 -72.43 61.04 -22.69
C LEU A 298 -71.73 60.77 -24.05
N THR A 299 -72.58 60.30 -24.99
CA THR A 299 -72.68 60.55 -26.46
C THR A 299 -71.55 60.09 -27.42
N THR A 300 -71.71 59.05 -28.26
CA THR A 300 -72.40 58.93 -29.60
C THR A 300 -71.64 59.59 -30.78
N THR A 301 -71.59 59.12 -32.05
CA THR A 301 -72.51 58.27 -32.86
C THR A 301 -71.83 57.69 -34.15
N THR A 302 -72.24 56.51 -34.67
CA THR A 302 -72.25 56.04 -36.13
C THR A 302 -70.98 56.09 -37.05
N THR A 303 -70.68 55.20 -38.05
CA THR A 303 -71.30 53.98 -38.67
C THR A 303 -70.25 53.07 -39.38
N THR A 304 -70.51 51.75 -39.50
CA THR A 304 -70.11 50.70 -40.52
C THR A 304 -68.94 50.89 -41.53
N ARG A 305 -68.16 49.88 -42.01
CA ARG A 305 -68.39 48.40 -42.17
C ARG A 305 -67.08 47.58 -42.47
N LYS A 306 -67.13 46.25 -42.23
CA LYS A 306 -66.39 45.09 -42.85
C LYS A 306 -65.01 44.57 -42.33
N LYS A 307 -65.11 43.32 -41.80
CA LYS A 307 -64.26 42.10 -41.99
C LYS A 307 -62.96 41.84 -41.17
N LYS A 308 -63.12 40.97 -40.15
CA LYS A 308 -62.35 39.72 -39.80
C LYS A 308 -60.83 39.68 -40.11
N LYS A 309 -59.92 39.25 -39.20
CA LYS A 309 -60.00 38.12 -38.24
C LYS A 309 -58.88 38.18 -37.17
N LYS A 310 -59.04 37.43 -36.06
CA LYS A 310 -58.06 37.06 -35.00
C LYS A 310 -57.52 38.17 -34.05
N LYS A 311 -58.15 38.29 -32.88
CA LYS A 311 -57.55 38.83 -31.65
C LYS A 311 -58.22 38.19 -30.43
N LYS A 312 -57.47 37.49 -29.57
CA LYS A 312 -57.88 37.20 -28.17
C LYS A 312 -57.02 38.08 -27.28
N LYS A 313 -57.52 39.27 -26.97
CA LYS A 313 -56.87 40.25 -26.08
C LYS A 313 -57.66 40.25 -24.77
N LYS A 314 -57.07 39.77 -23.67
CA LYS A 314 -57.69 39.94 -22.35
C LYS A 314 -57.76 41.44 -22.02
N GLU A 315 -58.91 41.86 -21.52
CA GLU A 315 -59.15 43.25 -21.13
C GLU A 315 -58.31 43.64 -19.90
N LYS A 316 -57.98 44.92 -19.82
CA LYS A 316 -57.71 45.59 -18.55
C LYS A 316 -58.73 46.71 -18.42
N LYS A 317 -59.49 46.71 -17.31
CA LYS A 317 -60.27 47.86 -16.87
C LYS A 317 -59.34 49.07 -16.69
N GLY A 318 -59.88 50.27 -16.85
CA GLY A 318 -59.12 51.50 -16.68
C GLY A 318 -58.89 51.83 -15.21
N ASP A 319 -57.62 51.96 -14.81
CA ASP A 319 -57.21 52.62 -13.57
C ASP A 319 -56.88 54.08 -13.89
N ALA A 320 -57.51 55.04 -13.21
CA ALA A 320 -57.13 56.46 -13.29
C ALA A 320 -55.66 56.63 -12.84
N LYS A 321 -54.76 57.06 -13.74
CA LYS A 321 -53.31 57.15 -13.43
C LYS A 321 -53.04 58.14 -12.31
N ILE A 322 -52.50 57.66 -11.18
CA ILE A 322 -51.95 58.51 -10.10
C ILE A 322 -50.81 59.38 -10.67
N PRO A 323 -50.88 60.72 -10.59
CA PRO A 323 -49.81 61.61 -11.03
C PRO A 323 -48.53 61.39 -10.23
N VAL A 324 -47.37 61.42 -10.89
CA VAL A 324 -46.06 61.15 -10.24
C VAL A 324 -45.71 62.19 -9.16
N ARG A 325 -46.34 63.37 -9.18
CA ARG A 325 -46.19 64.42 -8.16
C ARG A 325 -47.24 64.36 -7.04
N PHE A 326 -48.17 63.42 -7.06
CA PHE A 326 -49.21 63.32 -6.03
C PHE A 326 -48.61 62.97 -4.66
N VAL A 327 -48.96 63.77 -3.66
CA VAL A 327 -48.65 63.59 -2.25
C VAL A 327 -49.98 63.60 -1.51
N VAL A 328 -50.16 62.69 -0.56
CA VAL A 328 -51.39 62.63 0.25
C VAL A 328 -51.53 63.94 1.05
N PRO A 329 -52.68 64.63 0.99
CA PRO A 329 -52.90 65.85 1.76
C PRO A 329 -52.74 65.62 3.27
N THR A 330 -52.28 66.65 3.99
CA THR A 330 -52.18 66.63 5.46
C THR A 330 -53.43 67.27 6.06
N GLY A 331 -54.08 66.62 7.03
CA GLY A 331 -55.32 67.11 7.65
C GLY A 331 -56.61 66.81 6.89
N ASP A 332 -56.57 65.99 5.83
CA ASP A 332 -57.76 65.55 5.09
C ASP A 332 -58.33 64.27 5.73
N PRO A 333 -59.57 64.30 6.27
CA PRO A 333 -60.19 63.14 6.93
C PRO A 333 -60.52 61.98 5.98
N ALA A 334 -60.41 62.16 4.66
CA ALA A 334 -60.48 61.05 3.70
C ALA A 334 -59.24 60.13 3.72
N TRP A 335 -58.18 60.51 4.45
CA TRP A 335 -56.92 59.77 4.52
C TRP A 335 -56.52 59.46 5.97
N PRO A 336 -56.11 58.21 6.27
CA PRO A 336 -55.50 57.87 7.55
C PRO A 336 -54.32 58.78 7.90
N GLU A 337 -54.24 59.21 9.16
CA GLU A 337 -53.23 60.16 9.65
C GLU A 337 -51.79 59.71 9.37
N HIS A 338 -51.53 58.39 9.47
CA HIS A 338 -50.22 57.79 9.17
C HIS A 338 -49.81 57.85 7.68
N LEU A 339 -50.72 58.23 6.77
CA LEU A 339 -50.46 58.42 5.35
C LEU A 339 -50.35 59.90 4.95
N TRP A 340 -50.61 60.85 5.85
CA TRP A 340 -50.52 62.28 5.55
C TRP A 340 -49.10 62.68 5.11
N GLY A 341 -48.99 63.46 4.04
CA GLY A 341 -47.70 63.83 3.44
C GLY A 341 -47.00 62.71 2.69
N PHE A 342 -47.59 61.51 2.55
CA PHE A 342 -46.96 60.38 1.86
C PHE A 342 -46.87 60.65 0.34
N PRO A 343 -45.67 60.57 -0.28
CA PRO A 343 -45.46 60.90 -1.70
C PRO A 343 -45.86 59.73 -2.62
N LEU A 344 -47.13 59.33 -2.54
CA LEU A 344 -47.74 58.18 -3.21
C LEU A 344 -47.42 58.14 -4.71
N GLY A 345 -47.57 59.27 -5.42
CA GLY A 345 -47.33 59.35 -6.86
C GLY A 345 -45.92 58.92 -7.27
N ARG A 346 -44.92 59.33 -6.49
CA ARG A 346 -43.51 59.01 -6.75
C ARG A 346 -43.18 57.58 -6.31
N LYS A 347 -43.68 57.14 -5.15
CA LYS A 347 -43.46 55.78 -4.65
C LYS A 347 -44.16 54.72 -5.52
N ALA A 348 -45.33 55.01 -6.08
CA ALA A 348 -46.04 54.17 -7.05
C ALA A 348 -45.33 54.10 -8.42
N TYR A 349 -44.68 55.19 -8.84
CA TYR A 349 -43.84 55.21 -10.05
C TYR A 349 -42.57 54.34 -9.87
N ASP A 350 -41.85 54.53 -8.77
CA ASP A 350 -40.60 53.80 -8.47
C ASP A 350 -40.85 52.28 -8.31
N THR A 351 -41.97 51.88 -7.69
CA THR A 351 -42.37 50.47 -7.55
C THR A 351 -42.84 49.80 -8.85
N LYS A 352 -43.29 50.56 -9.87
CA LYS A 352 -43.54 50.06 -11.23
C LYS A 352 -42.28 50.01 -12.10
N ARG A 353 -41.28 50.86 -11.84
CA ARG A 353 -40.00 50.87 -12.56
C ARG A 353 -39.12 49.65 -12.23
N ALA A 354 -39.29 49.08 -11.03
CA ALA A 354 -38.51 47.94 -10.54
C ALA A 354 -38.75 46.60 -11.26
N THR A 355 -39.87 46.41 -11.98
CA THR A 355 -40.21 45.15 -12.67
C THR A 355 -40.01 45.17 -14.19
N THR A 356 -39.53 46.29 -14.76
CA THR A 356 -39.30 46.40 -16.21
C THR A 356 -37.90 46.92 -16.53
N THR A 357 -36.86 46.09 -16.35
CA THR A 357 -35.52 46.33 -16.93
C THR A 357 -35.16 45.19 -17.87
N SER A 358 -34.86 45.52 -19.13
CA SER A 358 -34.90 44.58 -20.26
C SER A 358 -33.81 43.50 -20.25
N THR A 359 -34.21 42.29 -20.66
CA THR A 359 -33.31 41.15 -20.94
C THR A 359 -32.27 41.50 -22.02
N ASN A 360 -32.69 42.24 -23.05
CA ASN A 360 -31.85 42.64 -24.19
C ASN A 360 -30.54 43.36 -23.80
N ALA A 361 -30.57 44.24 -22.78
CA ALA A 361 -29.40 45.05 -22.39
C ALA A 361 -28.31 44.24 -21.66
N ARG A 362 -28.62 43.05 -21.16
CA ARG A 362 -27.64 42.11 -20.57
C ARG A 362 -27.01 41.20 -21.61
N GLU A 363 -27.76 40.82 -22.65
CA GLU A 363 -27.27 39.93 -23.71
C GLU A 363 -26.25 40.65 -24.61
N GLN A 364 -26.50 41.91 -25.00
CA GLN A 364 -25.50 42.72 -25.73
C GLN A 364 -24.18 42.89 -24.95
N LYS A 365 -24.25 43.21 -23.65
CA LYS A 365 -23.05 43.34 -22.80
C LYS A 365 -22.28 42.05 -22.61
N PHE A 366 -22.94 40.89 -22.76
CA PHE A 366 -22.27 39.59 -22.71
C PHE A 366 -21.62 39.24 -24.06
N ALA A 367 -22.26 39.57 -25.18
CA ALA A 367 -21.66 39.41 -26.50
C ALA A 367 -20.37 40.25 -26.66
N GLN A 368 -20.38 41.51 -26.21
CA GLN A 368 -19.18 42.36 -26.15
C GLN A 368 -18.05 41.75 -25.30
N LEU A 369 -18.40 41.09 -24.20
CA LEU A 369 -17.42 40.41 -23.36
C LEU A 369 -16.80 39.18 -24.04
N VAL A 370 -17.60 38.39 -24.75
CA VAL A 370 -17.12 37.22 -25.50
C VAL A 370 -16.23 37.64 -26.66
N ALA A 371 -16.60 38.69 -27.42
CA ALA A 371 -15.75 39.24 -28.47
C ALA A 371 -14.40 39.76 -27.94
N ALA A 372 -14.41 40.42 -26.77
CA ALA A 372 -13.19 40.84 -26.09
C ALA A 372 -12.32 39.65 -25.62
N LEU A 373 -12.93 38.57 -25.15
CA LEU A 373 -12.20 37.33 -24.79
C LEU A 373 -11.66 36.58 -26.01
N GLU A 374 -12.41 36.53 -27.11
CA GLU A 374 -11.97 35.98 -28.39
C GLU A 374 -10.73 36.73 -28.90
N THR A 375 -10.76 38.07 -28.84
CA THR A 375 -9.62 38.94 -29.21
C THR A 375 -8.43 38.78 -28.25
N TYR A 376 -8.67 38.78 -26.92
CA TYR A 376 -7.59 38.58 -25.93
C TYR A 376 -6.87 37.25 -26.16
N LYS A 377 -7.61 36.16 -26.37
CA LYS A 377 -7.01 34.85 -26.64
C LYS A 377 -6.19 34.86 -27.94
N LEU A 378 -6.64 35.57 -28.96
CA LEU A 378 -5.92 35.64 -30.24
C LEU A 378 -4.62 36.43 -30.14
N LEU A 379 -4.56 37.46 -29.29
CA LEU A 379 -3.38 38.31 -29.09
C LEU A 379 -2.37 37.74 -28.08
N TYR A 380 -2.85 37.09 -27.01
CA TYR A 380 -2.01 36.63 -25.88
C TYR A 380 -1.91 35.11 -25.76
N ASN A 381 -2.57 34.35 -26.64
CA ASN A 381 -2.64 32.87 -26.68
C ASN A 381 -3.16 32.20 -25.37
N GLU A 382 -3.82 32.95 -24.50
CA GLU A 382 -4.34 32.45 -23.21
C GLU A 382 -5.74 33.04 -22.87
N THR A 383 -6.42 32.48 -21.87
CA THR A 383 -7.72 33.00 -21.37
C THR A 383 -7.63 33.54 -19.93
N ALA A 384 -6.43 33.65 -19.37
CA ALA A 384 -6.15 34.05 -17.99
C ALA A 384 -6.10 35.58 -17.80
N VAL A 385 -7.14 36.31 -18.23
CA VAL A 385 -7.15 37.79 -18.19
C VAL A 385 -6.88 38.34 -16.78
N PRO A 386 -5.81 39.14 -16.56
CA PRO A 386 -5.49 39.74 -15.26
C PRO A 386 -6.63 40.63 -14.75
N GLN A 387 -6.97 40.56 -13.46
CA GLN A 387 -8.17 41.23 -12.91
C GLN A 387 -8.23 42.75 -13.16
N LYS A 388 -7.07 43.42 -13.26
CA LYS A 388 -6.96 44.86 -13.55
C LYS A 388 -7.00 45.21 -15.04
N PHE A 389 -6.96 44.23 -15.94
CA PHE A 389 -6.86 44.45 -17.39
C PHE A 389 -8.11 45.17 -17.94
N VAL A 390 -7.84 46.21 -18.73
CA VAL A 390 -8.82 47.02 -19.45
C VAL A 390 -8.42 47.00 -20.92
N VAL A 391 -9.39 46.75 -21.80
CA VAL A 391 -9.15 46.80 -23.25
C VAL A 391 -8.66 48.21 -23.62
N PRO A 392 -7.52 48.36 -24.33
CA PRO A 392 -7.04 49.67 -24.74
C PRO A 392 -8.08 50.46 -25.55
N LYS A 393 -8.03 51.79 -25.50
CA LYS A 393 -8.97 52.65 -26.22
C LYS A 393 -8.58 52.88 -27.67
N ASP A 394 -7.29 52.85 -27.93
CA ASP A 394 -6.67 53.38 -29.15
C ASP A 394 -6.00 52.27 -30.00
N ASP A 395 -6.16 51.01 -29.58
CA ASP A 395 -5.63 49.83 -30.25
C ASP A 395 -6.65 49.28 -31.27
N GLU A 396 -6.26 49.25 -32.55
CA GLU A 396 -7.13 48.82 -33.64
C GLU A 396 -7.34 47.30 -33.70
N ALA A 397 -6.49 46.50 -33.05
CA ALA A 397 -6.67 45.05 -32.96
C ALA A 397 -7.94 44.65 -32.17
N TRP A 398 -8.52 45.60 -31.41
CA TRP A 398 -9.71 45.37 -30.61
C TRP A 398 -11.00 45.89 -31.29
N PRO A 399 -12.08 45.07 -31.32
CA PRO A 399 -13.38 45.50 -31.84
C PRO A 399 -13.83 46.78 -31.13
N SER A 400 -14.25 47.78 -31.89
CA SER A 400 -14.58 49.14 -31.41
C SER A 400 -15.57 49.14 -30.23
N GLU A 401 -16.54 48.22 -30.25
CA GLU A 401 -17.53 48.02 -29.18
C GLU A 401 -16.96 47.54 -27.83
N THR A 402 -15.72 47.03 -27.82
CA THR A 402 -15.04 46.46 -26.64
C THR A 402 -14.00 47.39 -26.03
N ARG A 403 -13.63 48.47 -26.72
CA ARG A 403 -12.57 49.39 -26.30
C ARG A 403 -12.92 50.09 -24.99
N GLY A 404 -11.97 50.11 -24.04
CA GLY A 404 -12.20 50.59 -22.67
C GLY A 404 -12.98 49.64 -21.74
N LEU A 405 -13.35 48.44 -22.19
CA LEU A 405 -14.01 47.44 -21.32
C LEU A 405 -13.04 46.94 -20.24
N ARG A 406 -13.45 46.99 -18.97
CA ARG A 406 -12.73 46.37 -17.83
C ARG A 406 -12.86 44.85 -17.87
N LEU A 407 -12.24 44.23 -18.88
CA LEU A 407 -12.36 42.81 -19.22
C LEU A 407 -11.95 41.92 -18.05
N GLY A 408 -10.80 42.18 -17.41
CA GLY A 408 -10.32 41.41 -16.27
C GLY A 408 -11.30 41.36 -15.09
N HIS A 409 -11.90 42.51 -14.76
CA HIS A 409 -12.90 42.59 -13.70
C HIS A 409 -14.18 41.82 -14.06
N ARG A 410 -14.58 41.81 -15.34
CA ARG A 410 -15.76 41.05 -15.81
C ARG A 410 -15.52 39.55 -15.88
N VAL A 411 -14.32 39.13 -16.25
CA VAL A 411 -13.88 37.72 -16.20
C VAL A 411 -13.89 37.22 -14.75
N ALA A 412 -13.30 37.98 -13.82
CA ALA A 412 -13.33 37.67 -12.40
C ALA A 412 -14.76 37.64 -11.83
N GLU A 413 -15.65 38.53 -12.29
CA GLU A 413 -17.07 38.52 -11.90
C GLU A 413 -17.83 37.27 -12.42
N ILE A 414 -17.47 36.73 -13.59
CA ILE A 414 -18.04 35.48 -14.10
C ILE A 414 -17.53 34.27 -13.30
N ARG A 415 -16.21 34.20 -13.04
CA ARG A 415 -15.60 33.15 -12.21
C ARG A 415 -16.22 33.12 -10.82
N SER A 416 -16.35 34.28 -10.17
CA SER A 416 -16.91 34.37 -8.81
C SER A 416 -18.44 34.22 -8.73
N LYS A 417 -19.23 34.62 -9.73
CA LYS A 417 -20.71 34.58 -9.61
C LYS A 417 -21.42 33.47 -10.39
N GLY A 418 -20.72 32.73 -11.26
CA GLY A 418 -21.22 31.48 -11.85
C GLY A 418 -22.47 31.58 -12.75
N TYR A 419 -22.90 32.78 -13.15
CA TYR A 419 -24.21 33.11 -13.73
C TYR A 419 -24.66 32.35 -15.00
N TYR A 420 -23.81 31.52 -15.59
CA TYR A 420 -23.99 30.87 -16.90
C TYR A 420 -23.74 29.34 -16.88
N VAL A 421 -23.61 28.73 -15.70
CA VAL A 421 -23.39 27.28 -15.53
C VAL A 421 -24.72 26.55 -15.24
N THR A 422 -24.95 25.40 -15.88
CA THR A 422 -26.05 24.47 -15.53
C THR A 422 -25.51 23.14 -14.98
N ALA A 423 -26.34 22.41 -14.25
CA ALA A 423 -25.97 21.25 -13.43
C ALA A 423 -25.41 20.00 -14.17
N LYS A 424 -25.29 20.04 -15.51
CA LYS A 424 -24.68 18.98 -16.34
C LYS A 424 -23.42 19.46 -17.06
N SER A 425 -22.67 20.39 -16.46
CA SER A 425 -21.40 20.91 -16.96
C SER A 425 -20.21 20.05 -16.48
N PRO A 426 -19.12 19.93 -17.29
CA PRO A 426 -17.85 19.33 -16.85
C PRO A 426 -17.26 19.91 -15.54
N LYS A 427 -17.72 21.09 -15.09
CA LYS A 427 -17.42 21.65 -13.77
C LYS A 427 -17.55 20.64 -12.64
N ASN A 428 -18.57 19.77 -12.64
CA ASN A 428 -18.74 18.79 -11.57
C ASN A 428 -17.69 17.67 -11.59
N LYS A 429 -17.16 17.29 -12.76
CA LYS A 429 -16.13 16.26 -12.90
C LYS A 429 -14.74 16.78 -12.48
N GLN A 430 -14.29 17.90 -13.05
CA GLN A 430 -12.97 18.46 -12.72
C GLN A 430 -12.89 18.99 -11.28
N ALA A 431 -13.98 19.54 -10.71
CA ALA A 431 -13.99 19.94 -9.31
C ALA A 431 -13.95 18.72 -8.36
N ALA A 432 -14.64 17.62 -8.71
CA ALA A 432 -14.55 16.38 -7.94
C ALA A 432 -13.12 15.79 -7.97
N LEU A 433 -12.47 15.73 -9.15
CA LEU A 433 -11.09 15.29 -9.29
C LEU A 433 -10.09 16.18 -8.52
N ARG A 434 -10.25 17.51 -8.56
CA ARG A 434 -9.39 18.43 -7.78
C ARG A 434 -9.61 18.32 -6.27
N ARG A 435 -10.86 18.17 -5.82
CA ARG A 435 -11.21 17.92 -4.40
C ARG A 435 -10.63 16.58 -3.92
N ARG A 436 -10.70 15.55 -4.77
CA ARG A 436 -10.15 14.22 -4.52
C ARG A 436 -8.62 14.27 -4.39
N ARG A 437 -7.93 14.92 -5.34
CA ARG A 437 -6.48 15.14 -5.29
C ARG A 437 -6.06 15.81 -3.99
N LEU A 438 -6.65 16.95 -3.61
CA LEU A 438 -6.23 17.65 -2.39
C LEU A 438 -6.52 16.86 -1.09
N LEU A 439 -7.60 16.08 -1.04
CA LEU A 439 -7.88 15.21 0.13
C LEU A 439 -6.87 14.06 0.22
N LEU A 440 -6.46 13.49 -0.92
CA LEU A 440 -5.40 12.48 -0.99
C LEU A 440 -4.03 13.07 -0.65
N ASP A 441 -3.69 14.25 -1.19
CA ASP A 441 -2.44 14.97 -0.89
C ASP A 441 -2.31 15.20 0.62
N LEU A 442 -3.36 15.70 1.28
CA LEU A 442 -3.36 15.96 2.72
C LEU A 442 -3.27 14.66 3.54
N GLY A 443 -4.05 13.63 3.20
CA GLY A 443 -4.02 12.34 3.90
C GLY A 443 -2.68 11.62 3.77
N VAL A 444 -2.13 11.52 2.56
CA VAL A 444 -0.82 10.89 2.32
C VAL A 444 0.31 11.68 3.00
N GLN A 445 0.21 13.01 3.04
CA GLN A 445 1.19 13.86 3.72
C GLN A 445 1.21 13.63 5.24
N GLU A 446 0.06 13.37 5.89
CA GLU A 446 -0.02 13.01 7.30
C GLU A 446 0.62 11.63 7.58
N LEU A 447 0.50 10.69 6.64
CA LEU A 447 1.13 9.36 6.71
C LEU A 447 2.67 9.38 6.48
N CYS A 448 3.24 10.51 6.05
CA CYS A 448 4.69 10.66 5.83
C CYS A 448 5.52 10.98 7.10
N HIS A 449 4.91 10.99 8.29
CA HIS A 449 5.62 11.32 9.54
C HIS A 449 6.80 10.37 9.81
N GLY A 450 7.98 10.93 10.12
CA GLY A 450 9.19 10.15 10.41
C GLY A 450 9.81 9.41 9.22
N LEU A 451 9.36 9.70 7.98
CA LEU A 451 10.02 9.23 6.76
C LEU A 451 11.04 10.28 6.26
N ASP A 452 12.02 9.86 5.48
CA ASP A 452 13.02 10.77 4.92
C ASP A 452 12.43 11.69 3.83
N GLY A 453 12.04 12.91 4.23
CA GLY A 453 11.50 13.94 3.36
C GLY A 453 12.48 14.50 2.31
N ARG A 454 13.74 14.05 2.27
CA ARG A 454 14.65 14.31 1.13
C ARG A 454 14.31 13.45 -0.09
N PHE A 455 13.72 12.28 0.15
CA PHE A 455 13.38 11.30 -0.89
C PHE A 455 11.86 11.08 -1.03
N VAL A 456 11.09 11.18 0.05
CA VAL A 456 9.66 10.89 0.06
C VAL A 456 8.83 12.15 -0.18
N ASP A 457 8.39 12.33 -1.44
CA ASP A 457 7.36 13.31 -1.82
C ASP A 457 5.98 12.63 -1.94
N ALA A 458 5.03 13.04 -1.09
CA ALA A 458 3.64 12.59 -1.09
C ALA A 458 2.88 13.02 -2.35
N ARG A 459 3.18 14.21 -2.91
CA ARG A 459 2.51 14.76 -4.09
C ARG A 459 2.90 13.98 -5.35
N GLU A 460 4.16 13.57 -5.47
CA GLU A 460 4.59 12.74 -6.60
C GLU A 460 3.86 11.38 -6.61
N VAL A 461 3.63 10.78 -5.43
CA VAL A 461 2.86 9.53 -5.30
C VAL A 461 1.41 9.74 -5.75
N VAL A 462 0.74 10.78 -5.25
CA VAL A 462 -0.66 11.07 -5.59
C VAL A 462 -0.80 11.42 -7.08
N ASP A 463 0.13 12.18 -7.64
CA ASP A 463 0.11 12.57 -9.06
C ASP A 463 0.29 11.36 -9.99
N LYS A 464 1.19 10.43 -9.64
CA LYS A 464 1.34 9.15 -10.35
C LYS A 464 0.12 8.27 -10.24
N ALA A 465 -0.45 8.13 -9.03
CA ALA A 465 -1.65 7.35 -8.82
C ALA A 465 -2.81 7.90 -9.66
N LEU A 466 -3.04 9.21 -9.63
CA LEU A 466 -4.11 9.87 -10.40
C LEU A 466 -3.91 9.81 -11.91
N ALA A 467 -2.67 9.68 -12.41
CA ALA A 467 -2.42 9.47 -13.83
C ALA A 467 -2.91 8.09 -14.33
N GLY A 468 -3.00 7.08 -13.46
CA GLY A 468 -3.52 5.75 -13.76
C GLY A 468 -5.04 5.58 -13.60
N VAL A 469 -5.77 6.63 -13.22
CA VAL A 469 -7.19 6.54 -12.79
C VAL A 469 -8.14 6.93 -13.92
N SER A 470 -9.10 6.06 -14.23
CA SER A 470 -10.22 6.39 -15.14
C SER A 470 -11.16 7.43 -14.51
N GLU A 471 -11.89 8.20 -15.32
CA GLU A 471 -12.79 9.25 -14.82
C GLU A 471 -13.89 8.76 -13.86
N GLU A 472 -14.12 7.45 -13.76
CA GLU A 472 -15.21 6.81 -13.01
C GLU A 472 -14.74 6.03 -11.78
N GLY A 473 -13.42 5.88 -11.57
CA GLY A 473 -12.88 4.98 -10.54
C GLY A 473 -13.28 5.33 -9.10
N SER A 474 -13.52 4.31 -8.27
CA SER A 474 -14.00 4.46 -6.88
C SER A 474 -12.94 4.98 -5.91
N SER A 475 -13.34 5.57 -4.77
CA SER A 475 -12.38 6.16 -3.79
C SER A 475 -11.33 5.13 -3.35
N GLU A 476 -11.77 3.90 -3.17
CA GLU A 476 -10.98 2.73 -2.80
C GLU A 476 -9.97 2.31 -3.87
N GLU A 477 -10.34 2.32 -5.16
CA GLU A 477 -9.39 2.06 -6.26
C GLU A 477 -8.25 3.08 -6.24
N VAL A 478 -8.54 4.36 -6.00
CA VAL A 478 -7.52 5.41 -6.00
C VAL A 478 -6.61 5.32 -4.78
N GLU A 479 -7.13 5.02 -3.59
CA GLU A 479 -6.31 4.77 -2.41
C GLU A 479 -5.40 3.53 -2.59
N THR A 480 -5.88 2.51 -3.30
CA THR A 480 -5.09 1.33 -3.66
C THR A 480 -3.99 1.67 -4.67
N LEU A 481 -4.30 2.44 -5.72
CA LEU A 481 -3.31 2.94 -6.69
C LEU A 481 -2.28 3.89 -6.05
N VAL A 482 -2.64 4.64 -5.00
CA VAL A 482 -1.70 5.43 -4.19
C VAL A 482 -0.72 4.52 -3.45
N ALA A 483 -1.20 3.45 -2.80
CA ALA A 483 -0.33 2.48 -2.13
C ALA A 483 0.58 1.75 -3.13
N GLU A 484 0.06 1.31 -4.27
CA GLU A 484 0.84 0.65 -5.33
C GLU A 484 1.87 1.60 -5.96
N SER A 485 1.52 2.86 -6.19
CA SER A 485 2.44 3.89 -6.70
C SER A 485 3.58 4.17 -5.72
N ALA A 486 3.28 4.25 -4.43
CA ALA A 486 4.30 4.34 -3.39
C ALA A 486 5.17 3.07 -3.34
N ALA A 487 4.58 1.87 -3.40
CA ALA A 487 5.32 0.62 -3.41
C ALA A 487 6.28 0.51 -4.62
N TYR A 488 5.88 0.99 -5.80
CA TYR A 488 6.74 1.04 -6.98
C TYR A 488 7.94 2.00 -6.78
N MET A 489 7.73 3.07 -6.02
CA MET A 489 8.77 4.04 -5.63
C MET A 489 9.67 3.55 -4.50
N ALA A 490 9.43 2.38 -3.90
CA ALA A 490 10.37 1.74 -2.95
C ALA A 490 11.75 1.46 -3.58
N SER A 491 11.80 1.26 -4.90
CA SER A 491 13.03 1.22 -5.71
C SER A 491 13.88 2.49 -5.60
N ARG A 492 13.27 3.65 -5.31
CA ARG A 492 13.96 4.94 -5.13
C ARG A 492 14.35 5.20 -3.68
N HIS A 493 13.57 4.77 -2.69
CA HIS A 493 13.93 4.85 -1.27
C HIS A 493 13.05 3.89 -0.45
N PRO A 494 13.61 3.11 0.51
CA PRO A 494 12.84 2.10 1.25
C PRO A 494 11.64 2.67 2.04
N ASP A 495 11.68 3.94 2.46
CA ASP A 495 10.56 4.56 3.18
C ASP A 495 9.28 4.68 2.34
N TYR A 496 9.36 4.66 1.01
CA TYR A 496 8.17 4.58 0.17
C TYR A 496 7.39 3.25 0.38
N SER A 497 8.07 2.14 0.74
CA SER A 497 7.41 0.89 1.13
C SER A 497 6.65 1.04 2.45
N LYS A 498 7.19 1.80 3.42
CA LYS A 498 6.49 2.14 4.67
C LYS A 498 5.28 3.04 4.43
N LEU A 499 5.41 4.04 3.55
CA LEU A 499 4.29 4.90 3.17
C LEU A 499 3.16 4.09 2.52
N ALA A 500 3.50 3.19 1.60
CA ALA A 500 2.54 2.29 0.97
C ALA A 500 1.80 1.39 2.00
N ALA A 501 2.51 0.81 2.97
CA ALA A 501 1.88 0.08 4.07
C ALA A 501 0.94 0.95 4.91
N ARG A 502 1.36 2.18 5.24
CA ARG A 502 0.55 3.11 6.03
C ARG A 502 -0.74 3.53 5.33
N VAL A 503 -0.71 3.71 4.01
CA VAL A 503 -1.92 3.99 3.20
C VAL A 503 -2.89 2.81 3.26
N GLU A 504 -2.39 1.57 3.13
CA GLU A 504 -3.22 0.36 3.24
C GLU A 504 -3.78 0.16 4.66
N LEU A 505 -2.97 0.41 5.69
CA LEU A 505 -3.38 0.32 7.09
C LEU A 505 -4.43 1.36 7.46
N ASP A 506 -4.30 2.60 7.00
CA ASP A 506 -5.34 3.63 7.18
C ASP A 506 -6.66 3.24 6.49
N LYS A 507 -6.58 2.73 5.26
CA LYS A 507 -7.72 2.19 4.50
C LYS A 507 -8.39 1.03 5.25
N LEU A 508 -7.62 0.13 5.87
CA LEU A 508 -8.11 -0.98 6.68
C LEU A 508 -8.79 -0.49 7.98
N ARG A 509 -8.13 0.41 8.72
CA ARG A 509 -8.65 1.02 9.96
C ARG A 509 -9.98 1.74 9.74
N ARG A 510 -10.13 2.47 8.62
CA ARG A 510 -11.38 3.14 8.23
C ARG A 510 -12.53 2.16 7.90
N ARG A 511 -12.25 0.96 7.38
CA ARG A 511 -13.27 -0.08 7.11
C ARG A 511 -13.70 -0.84 8.36
N GLN A 512 -12.77 -1.03 9.29
CA GLN A 512 -12.95 -1.86 10.48
C GLN A 512 -12.72 -1.00 11.73
N PRO A 513 -13.54 0.03 12.02
CA PRO A 513 -13.27 1.01 13.08
C PRO A 513 -13.35 0.43 14.51
N GLY A 514 -13.88 -0.78 14.68
CA GLY A 514 -14.09 -1.42 15.98
C GLY A 514 -12.80 -1.78 16.73
N GLY A 515 -12.97 -1.96 18.05
CA GLY A 515 -11.92 -2.46 18.95
C GLY A 515 -11.56 -3.92 18.68
N PHE A 516 -10.62 -4.44 19.45
CA PHE A 516 -10.19 -5.84 19.37
C PHE A 516 -11.36 -6.80 19.60
N ALA A 517 -12.11 -6.64 20.68
CA ALA A 517 -13.18 -7.55 21.08
C ALA A 517 -14.34 -7.53 20.06
N GLU A 518 -14.77 -6.34 19.62
CA GLU A 518 -15.80 -6.19 18.59
C GLU A 518 -15.40 -6.85 17.26
N THR A 519 -14.10 -6.85 16.94
CA THR A 519 -13.55 -7.49 15.75
C THR A 519 -13.50 -9.01 15.91
N MET A 520 -12.94 -9.51 17.02
CA MET A 520 -12.84 -10.94 17.30
C MET A 520 -14.22 -11.62 17.34
N LEU A 521 -15.22 -11.01 17.98
CA LEU A 521 -16.56 -11.59 18.10
C LEU A 521 -17.27 -11.81 16.75
N LYS A 522 -16.83 -11.15 15.67
CA LYS A 522 -17.32 -11.34 14.29
C LYS A 522 -16.60 -12.44 13.52
N ILE A 523 -15.53 -13.02 14.07
CA ILE A 523 -14.76 -14.08 13.43
C ILE A 523 -15.40 -15.43 13.77
N ASP A 524 -15.99 -16.10 12.78
CA ASP A 524 -16.71 -17.37 12.97
C ASP A 524 -15.85 -18.46 13.63
N VAL A 525 -14.58 -18.54 13.24
CA VAL A 525 -13.62 -19.58 13.67
C VAL A 525 -12.90 -19.27 14.99
N LEU A 526 -13.30 -18.22 15.72
CA LEU A 526 -12.71 -17.88 17.03
C LEU A 526 -12.92 -19.03 18.04
N ASP A 527 -11.91 -19.28 18.88
CA ASP A 527 -12.00 -20.24 19.97
C ASP A 527 -13.23 -19.95 20.88
N PRO A 528 -14.03 -20.97 21.26
CA PRO A 528 -15.25 -20.74 22.05
C PRO A 528 -15.00 -20.15 23.45
N GLY A 529 -13.87 -20.48 24.09
CA GLY A 529 -13.49 -19.92 25.38
C GLY A 529 -13.11 -18.44 25.25
N LEU A 530 -12.30 -18.10 24.24
CA LEU A 530 -11.96 -16.70 23.94
C LEU A 530 -13.21 -15.89 23.54
N ARG A 531 -14.12 -16.48 22.75
CA ARG A 531 -15.41 -15.85 22.42
C ARG A 531 -16.20 -15.54 23.68
N LYS A 532 -16.37 -16.53 24.55
CA LYS A 532 -17.13 -16.38 25.80
C LYS A 532 -16.54 -15.29 26.69
N ALA A 533 -15.23 -15.31 26.92
CA ALA A 533 -14.53 -14.31 27.72
C ALA A 533 -14.75 -12.89 27.16
N LEU A 534 -14.57 -12.69 25.84
CA LEU A 534 -14.78 -11.38 25.22
C LEU A 534 -16.24 -10.90 25.19
N SER A 535 -17.22 -11.80 25.26
CA SER A 535 -18.65 -11.44 25.24
C SER A 535 -19.29 -11.28 26.61
N GLU A 536 -18.90 -12.09 27.60
CA GLU A 536 -19.54 -12.17 28.92
C GLU A 536 -18.73 -11.47 30.02
N ASP A 537 -17.39 -11.46 29.92
CA ASP A 537 -16.52 -10.81 30.91
C ASP A 537 -16.19 -9.37 30.46
N ALA A 538 -16.76 -8.40 31.19
CA ALA A 538 -16.52 -6.99 30.93
C ALA A 538 -15.12 -6.53 31.37
N GLU A 539 -14.58 -7.08 32.45
CA GLU A 539 -13.27 -6.72 32.99
C GLU A 539 -12.16 -7.25 32.08
N PHE A 540 -12.23 -8.53 31.70
CA PHE A 540 -11.27 -9.11 30.74
C PHE A 540 -11.29 -8.38 29.40
N ARG A 541 -12.47 -8.04 28.88
CA ARG A 541 -12.61 -7.25 27.65
C ARG A 541 -11.96 -5.87 27.77
N GLU A 542 -12.17 -5.14 28.87
CA GLU A 542 -11.52 -3.84 29.11
C GLU A 542 -10.00 -3.98 29.26
N LYS A 543 -9.54 -5.03 29.96
CA LYS A 543 -8.12 -5.38 30.12
C LYS A 543 -7.43 -5.65 28.79
N VAL A 544 -8.10 -6.34 27.86
CA VAL A 544 -7.58 -6.58 26.50
C VAL A 544 -7.60 -5.32 25.64
N GLU A 545 -8.72 -4.58 25.58
CA GLU A 545 -8.81 -3.36 24.76
C GLU A 545 -7.82 -2.27 25.22
N SER A 546 -7.54 -2.17 26.52
CA SER A 546 -6.54 -1.24 27.06
C SER A 546 -5.08 -1.67 26.82
N ALA A 547 -4.82 -2.97 26.68
CA ALA A 547 -3.50 -3.50 26.36
C ALA A 547 -3.13 -3.40 24.87
N VAL A 548 -4.11 -3.40 23.94
CA VAL A 548 -3.83 -3.42 22.50
C VAL A 548 -3.27 -2.07 22.01
N HIS A 549 -1.99 -2.06 21.65
CA HIS A 549 -1.33 -0.98 20.93
C HIS A 549 -0.94 -1.39 19.49
N TYR A 550 -0.56 -0.42 18.65
CA TYR A 550 -0.39 -0.62 17.19
C TYR A 550 1.08 -0.63 16.71
N ALA A 551 2.06 -0.83 17.61
CA ALA A 551 3.49 -0.75 17.26
C ALA A 551 3.93 -1.82 16.24
N PHE A 552 3.20 -2.93 16.15
CA PHE A 552 3.39 -3.95 15.11
C PHE A 552 3.12 -3.35 13.72
N GLU A 553 1.95 -2.75 13.53
CA GLU A 553 1.50 -2.10 12.29
C GLU A 553 2.42 -0.94 11.87
N GLU A 554 2.89 -0.12 12.82
CA GLU A 554 3.72 1.05 12.54
C GLU A 554 5.09 0.72 11.92
N GLY A 555 5.60 -0.50 12.15
CA GLY A 555 6.85 -0.99 11.57
C GLY A 555 6.67 -1.93 10.37
N LEU A 556 5.46 -2.16 9.88
CA LEU A 556 5.24 -2.94 8.66
C LEU A 556 5.70 -2.15 7.42
N ASP A 557 6.27 -2.87 6.46
CA ASP A 557 6.44 -2.39 5.09
C ASP A 557 5.34 -2.97 4.18
N TYR A 558 5.24 -2.50 2.94
CA TYR A 558 4.16 -2.89 2.03
C TYR A 558 4.12 -4.40 1.78
N PHE A 559 5.29 -5.04 1.69
CA PHE A 559 5.40 -6.48 1.42
C PHE A 559 5.06 -7.32 2.66
N GLY A 560 5.38 -6.83 3.86
CA GLY A 560 4.95 -7.43 5.12
C GLY A 560 3.44 -7.33 5.30
N PHE A 561 2.87 -6.13 5.09
CA PHE A 561 1.41 -5.93 5.13
C PHE A 561 0.68 -6.81 4.12
N LYS A 562 1.10 -6.83 2.84
CA LYS A 562 0.46 -7.65 1.80
C LYS A 562 0.62 -9.15 2.03
N THR A 563 1.68 -9.61 2.68
CA THR A 563 1.79 -11.01 3.13
C THR A 563 0.77 -11.32 4.22
N LEU A 564 0.61 -10.44 5.22
CA LEU A 564 -0.37 -10.61 6.28
C LEU A 564 -1.81 -10.63 5.73
N GLU A 565 -2.18 -9.60 4.96
CA GLU A 565 -3.50 -9.43 4.33
C GLU A 565 -3.89 -10.65 3.47
N LYS A 566 -2.93 -11.23 2.74
CA LYS A 566 -3.18 -12.36 1.83
C LYS A 566 -3.48 -13.67 2.57
N SER A 567 -2.96 -13.91 3.78
CA SER A 567 -2.91 -15.27 4.33
C SER A 567 -2.98 -15.42 5.86
N TYR A 568 -2.61 -14.40 6.63
CA TYR A 568 -2.41 -14.50 8.09
C TYR A 568 -3.53 -13.88 8.90
N THR A 569 -3.97 -12.68 8.53
CA THR A 569 -5.13 -12.05 9.16
C THR A 569 -6.39 -12.79 8.76
N LEU A 570 -7.22 -13.14 9.74
CA LEU A 570 -8.56 -13.68 9.51
C LEU A 570 -9.46 -12.61 8.84
N PRO A 571 -10.57 -12.99 8.18
CA PRO A 571 -11.47 -12.02 7.57
C PRO A 571 -11.98 -11.01 8.60
N GLY A 572 -11.71 -9.73 8.38
CA GLY A 572 -12.05 -8.65 9.32
C GLY A 572 -10.97 -8.29 10.34
N GLU A 573 -9.86 -9.02 10.41
CA GLU A 573 -8.81 -8.83 11.42
C GLU A 573 -7.71 -7.84 10.99
N ARG A 574 -7.25 -7.00 11.94
CA ARG A 574 -6.08 -6.12 11.78
C ARG A 574 -4.78 -6.82 12.20
N PRO A 575 -3.60 -6.44 11.68
CA PRO A 575 -2.33 -7.05 12.06
C PRO A 575 -2.03 -7.05 13.56
N SER A 576 -2.28 -5.96 14.30
CA SER A 576 -2.03 -5.95 15.75
C SER A 576 -3.02 -6.84 16.51
N TYR A 577 -4.25 -6.97 16.01
CA TYR A 577 -5.26 -7.87 16.58
C TYR A 577 -4.88 -9.34 16.36
N MET A 578 -4.29 -9.69 15.22
CA MET A 578 -3.71 -11.02 15.00
C MET A 578 -2.65 -11.36 16.06
N VAL A 579 -1.74 -10.43 16.37
CA VAL A 579 -0.71 -10.64 17.40
C VAL A 579 -1.34 -10.87 18.78
N MET A 580 -2.35 -10.08 19.18
CA MET A 580 -3.06 -10.28 20.45
C MET A 580 -3.84 -11.61 20.48
N ARG A 581 -4.54 -11.97 19.41
CA ARG A 581 -5.22 -13.28 19.28
C ARG A 581 -4.23 -14.43 19.43
N VAL A 582 -3.05 -14.33 18.83
CA VAL A 582 -2.00 -15.37 18.94
C VAL A 582 -1.50 -15.48 20.37
N ALA A 583 -1.20 -14.36 21.03
CA ALA A 583 -0.73 -14.34 22.41
C ALA A 583 -1.75 -14.93 23.39
N LEU A 584 -3.01 -14.48 23.35
CA LEU A 584 -4.11 -15.04 24.13
C LEU A 584 -4.35 -16.52 23.80
N GLY A 585 -4.25 -16.87 22.50
CA GLY A 585 -4.49 -18.21 21.99
C GLY A 585 -3.46 -19.25 22.43
N ILE A 586 -2.22 -18.82 22.73
CA ILE A 586 -1.14 -19.65 23.30
C ILE A 586 -1.29 -19.75 24.82
N HIS A 587 -1.45 -18.61 25.50
CA HIS A 587 -1.52 -18.56 26.97
C HIS A 587 -2.96 -18.67 27.45
N ARG A 588 -3.61 -19.83 27.21
CA ARG A 588 -5.00 -20.08 27.62
C ARG A 588 -5.18 -20.04 29.14
N GLY A 589 -6.43 -19.83 29.59
CA GLY A 589 -6.78 -19.81 31.01
C GLY A 589 -6.31 -18.51 31.69
N TRP A 590 -6.63 -17.35 31.08
CA TRP A 590 -6.18 -16.02 31.51
C TRP A 590 -6.63 -15.63 32.93
N GLU A 591 -7.64 -16.34 33.45
CA GLU A 591 -8.12 -16.28 34.83
C GLU A 591 -7.16 -16.91 35.85
N SER A 592 -6.20 -17.74 35.41
CA SER A 592 -5.19 -18.35 36.27
C SER A 592 -4.00 -17.42 36.52
N GLU A 593 -3.43 -17.50 37.72
CA GLU A 593 -2.36 -16.63 38.20
C GLU A 593 -1.15 -16.64 37.25
N GLY A 594 -0.76 -15.46 36.74
CA GLY A 594 0.37 -15.29 35.83
C GLY A 594 0.11 -15.62 34.36
N ALA A 595 -1.07 -16.14 33.98
CA ALA A 595 -1.37 -16.45 32.58
C ALA A 595 -1.62 -15.19 31.73
N TRP A 596 -2.31 -14.20 32.29
CA TRP A 596 -2.49 -12.89 31.66
C TRP A 596 -1.14 -12.21 31.39
N GLU A 597 -0.24 -12.21 32.38
CA GLU A 597 1.05 -11.53 32.32
C GLU A 597 1.94 -12.12 31.23
N LYS A 598 1.93 -13.44 31.06
CA LYS A 598 2.62 -14.15 29.96
C LYS A 598 2.00 -13.84 28.59
N ALA A 599 0.67 -13.76 28.51
CA ALA A 599 -0.02 -13.35 27.28
C ALA A 599 0.37 -11.90 26.90
N LEU A 600 0.39 -10.99 27.87
CA LEU A 600 0.77 -9.60 27.65
C LEU A 600 2.24 -9.46 27.26
N GLU A 601 3.19 -10.13 27.94
CA GLU A 601 4.61 -10.12 27.57
C GLU A 601 4.82 -10.69 26.16
N THR A 602 4.11 -11.76 25.79
CA THR A 602 4.13 -12.33 24.44
C THR A 602 3.64 -11.32 23.40
N PHE A 603 2.51 -10.66 23.67
CA PHE A 603 1.96 -9.64 22.79
C PHE A 603 2.91 -8.45 22.61
N GLU A 604 3.46 -7.91 23.71
CA GLU A 604 4.42 -6.80 23.71
C GLU A 604 5.68 -7.12 22.89
N LEU A 605 6.29 -8.29 23.13
CA LEU A 605 7.52 -8.70 22.45
C LEU A 605 7.29 -8.98 20.95
N MET A 606 6.17 -9.59 20.58
CA MET A 606 5.81 -9.79 19.17
C MET A 606 5.46 -8.46 18.49
N SER A 607 4.74 -7.56 19.17
CA SER A 607 4.37 -6.24 18.63
C SER A 607 5.58 -5.34 18.38
N HIS A 608 6.59 -5.41 19.25
CA HIS A 608 7.88 -4.75 19.05
C HIS A 608 8.84 -5.51 18.12
N ARG A 609 8.41 -6.67 17.58
CA ARG A 609 9.17 -7.54 16.67
C ARG A 609 10.49 -8.02 17.27
N TYR A 610 10.52 -8.46 18.53
CA TYR A 610 11.66 -9.20 19.09
C TYR A 610 11.69 -10.65 18.62
N PHE A 611 10.51 -11.26 18.43
CA PHE A 611 10.36 -12.58 17.82
C PHE A 611 9.03 -12.67 17.06
N ILE A 612 8.84 -13.75 16.32
CA ILE A 612 7.54 -14.13 15.76
C ILE A 612 7.40 -15.66 15.73
N HIS A 613 6.21 -16.16 16.03
CA HIS A 613 5.88 -17.59 15.87
C HIS A 613 5.79 -17.98 14.38
N ALA A 614 5.96 -19.27 14.09
CA ALA A 614 5.84 -19.80 12.75
C ALA A 614 4.40 -19.71 12.20
N SER A 615 4.26 -19.89 10.88
CA SER A 615 3.02 -19.57 10.17
C SER A 615 1.76 -20.28 10.68
N PRO A 616 1.76 -21.59 11.00
CA PRO A 616 0.58 -22.27 11.52
C PRO A 616 0.08 -21.69 12.84
N ALA A 617 0.98 -21.34 13.77
CA ALA A 617 0.61 -20.67 15.00
C ALA A 617 -0.06 -19.30 14.74
N LEU A 618 0.47 -18.49 13.82
CA LEU A 618 -0.16 -17.22 13.42
C LEU A 618 -1.56 -17.42 12.78
N PHE A 619 -1.72 -18.48 11.98
CA PHE A 619 -2.99 -18.84 11.34
C PHE A 619 -4.05 -19.34 12.32
N HIS A 620 -3.65 -20.11 13.35
CA HIS A 620 -4.56 -20.99 14.09
C HIS A 620 -4.63 -20.77 15.61
N ALA A 621 -3.68 -20.07 16.24
CA ALA A 621 -3.80 -19.73 17.66
C ALA A 621 -5.06 -18.87 17.91
N GLY A 622 -5.79 -19.17 18.98
CA GLY A 622 -7.07 -18.52 19.29
C GLY A 622 -8.24 -18.91 18.36
N THR A 623 -8.11 -19.97 17.57
CA THR A 623 -9.20 -20.52 16.74
C THR A 623 -9.72 -21.86 17.26
N ILE A 624 -10.89 -22.32 16.79
CA ILE A 624 -11.54 -23.58 17.20
C ILE A 624 -10.63 -24.81 17.06
N LYS A 625 -9.74 -24.84 16.07
CA LYS A 625 -8.78 -25.95 15.84
C LYS A 625 -7.37 -25.40 15.71
N PRO A 626 -6.66 -25.21 16.83
CA PRO A 626 -5.33 -24.59 16.85
C PRO A 626 -4.24 -25.56 16.34
N HIS A 627 -4.12 -25.74 15.02
CA HIS A 627 -3.00 -26.46 14.42
C HIS A 627 -1.73 -25.57 14.47
N LEU A 628 -0.97 -25.64 15.58
CA LEU A 628 0.17 -24.75 15.85
C LEU A 628 1.52 -25.29 15.36
N ALA A 629 1.66 -26.61 15.27
CA ALA A 629 2.88 -27.27 14.83
C ALA A 629 3.16 -27.05 13.34
N SER A 630 4.44 -26.99 12.96
CA SER A 630 4.86 -26.62 11.60
C SER A 630 5.48 -27.77 10.80
N CYS A 631 6.09 -28.74 11.47
CA CYS A 631 6.86 -29.80 10.84
C CYS A 631 6.48 -31.15 11.44
N PHE A 632 6.41 -32.17 10.59
CA PHE A 632 6.06 -33.53 10.97
C PHE A 632 7.00 -34.52 10.29
N LEU A 633 7.43 -35.56 11.01
CA LEU A 633 8.27 -36.63 10.46
C LEU A 633 7.53 -37.97 10.54
N VAL A 634 7.25 -38.55 9.37
CA VAL A 634 6.76 -39.92 9.22
C VAL A 634 7.99 -40.81 9.02
N GLY A 635 8.55 -41.25 10.14
CA GLY A 635 9.85 -41.94 10.20
C GLY A 635 9.86 -43.40 9.78
N SER A 636 8.71 -44.04 9.58
CA SER A 636 8.64 -45.42 9.07
C SER A 636 7.39 -45.64 8.23
N ILE A 637 7.52 -46.53 7.24
CA ILE A 637 6.43 -47.05 6.42
C ILE A 637 6.51 -48.56 6.53
N GLU A 638 5.45 -49.22 6.99
CA GLU A 638 5.39 -50.69 6.93
C GLU A 638 5.37 -51.12 5.45
N ASP A 639 6.22 -52.09 5.09
CA ASP A 639 6.43 -52.59 3.73
C ASP A 639 5.28 -53.51 3.23
N SER A 640 4.06 -53.00 3.37
CA SER A 640 2.76 -53.56 2.98
C SER A 640 1.94 -52.50 2.23
N ILE A 641 0.88 -52.90 1.51
CA ILE A 641 0.03 -51.92 0.82
C ILE A 641 -0.75 -51.09 1.84
N GLU A 642 -1.20 -51.75 2.90
CA GLU A 642 -1.86 -51.19 4.07
C GLU A 642 -0.98 -50.10 4.70
N GLY A 643 0.27 -50.41 5.06
CA GLY A 643 1.22 -49.47 5.64
C GLY A 643 1.56 -48.27 4.75
N ILE A 644 1.72 -48.50 3.44
CA ILE A 644 1.94 -47.42 2.45
C ILE A 644 0.73 -46.48 2.38
N TYR A 645 -0.50 -47.01 2.37
CA TYR A 645 -1.71 -46.18 2.31
C TYR A 645 -2.04 -45.52 3.65
N GLU A 646 -1.67 -46.11 4.79
CA GLU A 646 -1.69 -45.44 6.10
C GLU A 646 -0.73 -44.26 6.15
N ALA A 647 0.52 -44.43 5.70
CA ALA A 647 1.49 -43.34 5.61
C ALA A 647 1.00 -42.21 4.67
N LEU A 648 0.37 -42.56 3.55
CA LEU A 648 -0.28 -41.61 2.64
C LEU A 648 -1.43 -40.85 3.31
N ALA A 649 -2.30 -41.56 4.06
CA ALA A 649 -3.41 -40.95 4.79
C ALA A 649 -2.91 -40.01 5.90
N LYS A 650 -1.87 -40.40 6.65
CA LYS A 650 -1.17 -39.55 7.63
C LYS A 650 -0.65 -38.28 6.96
N CYS A 651 0.05 -38.40 5.82
CA CYS A 651 0.54 -37.25 5.05
C CYS A 651 -0.61 -36.33 4.59
N ALA A 652 -1.74 -36.88 4.12
CA ALA A 652 -2.89 -36.09 3.72
C ALA A 652 -3.51 -35.30 4.89
N LEU A 653 -3.66 -35.93 6.07
CA LEU A 653 -4.18 -35.26 7.27
C LEU A 653 -3.24 -34.16 7.78
N ILE A 654 -1.93 -34.38 7.72
CA ILE A 654 -0.91 -33.38 8.10
C ILE A 654 -0.89 -32.20 7.11
N SER A 655 -0.93 -32.46 5.80
CA SER A 655 -0.95 -31.40 4.78
C SER A 655 -2.19 -30.52 4.95
N LYS A 656 -3.37 -31.13 5.17
CA LYS A 656 -4.62 -30.41 5.49
C LYS A 656 -4.48 -29.49 6.71
N ALA A 657 -3.69 -29.87 7.72
CA ALA A 657 -3.38 -29.07 8.91
C ALA A 657 -2.25 -28.04 8.69
N ALA A 658 -1.85 -27.80 7.44
CA ALA A 658 -0.78 -26.89 7.02
C ALA A 658 0.64 -27.26 7.51
N GLY A 659 0.87 -28.53 7.87
CA GLY A 659 2.18 -29.05 8.24
C GLY A 659 3.06 -29.39 7.03
N GLY A 660 4.36 -29.10 7.13
CA GLY A 660 5.39 -29.62 6.21
C GLY A 660 5.86 -31.01 6.64
N ILE A 661 6.02 -31.94 5.69
CA ILE A 661 6.23 -33.36 5.98
C ILE A 661 7.62 -33.81 5.55
N GLY A 662 8.31 -34.54 6.43
CA GLY A 662 9.39 -35.46 6.08
C GLY A 662 8.90 -36.90 6.08
N LEU A 663 9.24 -37.68 5.06
CA LEU A 663 8.82 -39.07 4.88
C LEU A 663 10.05 -39.98 4.68
N ALA A 664 10.31 -40.89 5.61
CA ALA A 664 11.35 -41.92 5.42
C ALA A 664 10.82 -43.03 4.50
N ALA A 665 11.45 -43.24 3.35
CA ALA A 665 11.01 -44.22 2.35
C ALA A 665 11.93 -45.45 2.23
N SER A 666 13.07 -45.48 2.93
CA SER A 666 14.07 -46.55 2.87
C SER A 666 13.58 -47.92 3.37
N ASP A 667 12.49 -47.96 4.14
CA ASP A 667 11.88 -49.19 4.67
C ASP A 667 11.13 -49.99 3.58
N VAL A 668 10.71 -49.35 2.48
CA VAL A 668 9.88 -49.98 1.42
C VAL A 668 10.74 -50.71 0.38
N ARG A 669 10.35 -51.93 0.00
CA ARG A 669 11.12 -52.79 -0.92
C ARG A 669 11.33 -52.19 -2.30
N ALA A 670 12.50 -52.48 -2.86
CA ALA A 670 12.92 -51.99 -4.18
C ALA A 670 12.21 -52.72 -5.34
N VAL A 671 12.39 -52.20 -6.56
CA VAL A 671 11.84 -52.83 -7.77
C VAL A 671 12.39 -54.26 -7.97
N GLY A 672 11.52 -55.18 -8.40
CA GLY A 672 11.88 -56.57 -8.64
C GLY A 672 11.84 -57.48 -7.40
N SER A 673 11.77 -56.93 -6.18
CA SER A 673 11.69 -57.73 -4.95
C SER A 673 10.40 -58.55 -4.86
N ARG A 674 10.47 -59.71 -4.21
CA ARG A 674 9.40 -60.72 -4.25
C ARG A 674 8.24 -60.37 -3.33
N VAL A 675 7.02 -60.29 -3.88
CA VAL A 675 5.80 -60.08 -3.09
C VAL A 675 5.27 -61.45 -2.63
N ARG A 676 5.49 -61.78 -1.35
CA ARG A 676 5.20 -63.11 -0.79
C ARG A 676 3.74 -63.57 -1.00
N GLY A 677 2.77 -62.67 -0.82
CA GLY A 677 1.34 -63.00 -0.92
C GLY A 677 0.81 -63.22 -2.35
N THR A 678 1.37 -62.53 -3.35
CA THR A 678 0.89 -62.62 -4.76
C THR A 678 1.82 -63.44 -5.66
N GLY A 679 3.02 -63.77 -5.20
CA GLY A 679 4.07 -64.41 -6.01
C GLY A 679 4.73 -63.48 -7.04
N GLY A 680 4.23 -62.25 -7.21
CA GLY A 680 4.73 -61.26 -8.17
C GLY A 680 6.00 -60.52 -7.71
N GLN A 681 6.40 -59.54 -8.51
CA GLN A 681 7.51 -58.62 -8.23
C GLN A 681 6.98 -57.24 -7.85
N ALA A 682 7.67 -56.58 -6.92
CA ALA A 682 7.37 -55.23 -6.49
C ALA A 682 7.77 -54.20 -7.55
N SER A 683 7.03 -53.10 -7.63
CA SER A 683 7.27 -52.03 -8.60
C SER A 683 8.25 -50.94 -8.10
N GLY A 684 8.72 -51.05 -6.85
CA GLY A 684 9.67 -50.13 -6.23
C GLY A 684 9.08 -48.78 -5.78
N LEU A 685 9.96 -47.88 -5.37
CA LEU A 685 9.61 -46.55 -4.84
C LEU A 685 8.96 -45.64 -5.88
N VAL A 686 9.36 -45.70 -7.15
CA VAL A 686 8.91 -44.73 -8.18
C VAL A 686 7.38 -44.67 -8.32
N PRO A 687 6.64 -45.79 -8.49
CA PRO A 687 5.18 -45.73 -8.57
C PRO A 687 4.51 -45.32 -7.26
N MET A 688 5.05 -45.74 -6.11
CA MET A 688 4.55 -45.31 -4.79
C MET A 688 4.63 -43.79 -4.66
N LEU A 689 5.80 -43.21 -4.92
CA LEU A 689 6.03 -41.77 -4.78
C LEU A 689 5.20 -40.94 -5.78
N ARG A 690 4.81 -41.49 -6.93
CA ARG A 690 3.82 -40.83 -7.81
C ARG A 690 2.42 -40.72 -7.20
N VAL A 691 2.03 -41.62 -6.30
CA VAL A 691 0.79 -41.49 -5.52
C VAL A 691 0.92 -40.37 -4.49
N PHE A 692 2.03 -40.32 -3.75
CA PHE A 692 2.32 -39.24 -2.80
C PHE A 692 2.38 -37.85 -3.48
N ASP A 693 2.96 -37.76 -4.67
CA ASP A 693 3.02 -36.55 -5.50
C ASP A 693 1.63 -36.06 -5.93
N ALA A 694 0.76 -36.98 -6.36
CA ALA A 694 -0.63 -36.66 -6.67
C ALA A 694 -1.42 -36.22 -5.42
N THR A 695 -1.17 -36.85 -4.27
CA THR A 695 -1.79 -36.47 -2.98
C THR A 695 -1.31 -35.12 -2.48
N ALA A 696 -0.02 -34.78 -2.63
CA ALA A 696 0.53 -33.46 -2.28
C ALA A 696 -0.09 -32.33 -3.12
N ARG A 697 -0.40 -32.60 -4.39
CA ARG A 697 -1.15 -31.68 -5.27
C ARG A 697 -2.64 -31.59 -4.93
N TYR A 698 -3.26 -32.71 -4.53
CA TYR A 698 -4.69 -32.76 -4.20
C TYR A 698 -5.02 -32.12 -2.84
N VAL A 699 -4.18 -32.35 -1.83
CA VAL A 699 -4.36 -31.81 -0.47
C VAL A 699 -3.38 -30.67 -0.25
N ASP A 700 -3.76 -29.50 -0.75
CA ASP A 700 -3.05 -28.26 -0.47
C ASP A 700 -3.10 -27.89 1.03
N GLN A 701 -2.12 -27.12 1.47
CA GLN A 701 -1.99 -26.69 2.86
C GLN A 701 -2.99 -25.60 3.17
N GLY A 702 -3.98 -25.93 4.01
CA GLY A 702 -4.90 -24.98 4.61
C GLY A 702 -5.96 -24.40 3.66
N GLY A 703 -6.34 -25.09 2.58
CA GLY A 703 -7.43 -24.68 1.69
C GLY A 703 -7.03 -23.56 0.73
N GLY A 704 -6.01 -23.83 -0.10
CA GLY A 704 -5.49 -22.92 -1.11
C GLY A 704 -4.46 -21.90 -0.59
N LYS A 705 -4.04 -21.97 0.68
CA LYS A 705 -3.06 -21.02 1.24
C LYS A 705 -1.64 -21.29 0.75
N ARG A 706 -1.23 -22.57 0.68
CA ARG A 706 0.08 -23.03 0.14
C ARG A 706 -0.08 -24.41 -0.51
N PRO A 707 0.75 -24.81 -1.50
CA PRO A 707 0.77 -26.18 -2.00
C PRO A 707 1.15 -27.19 -0.90
N GLY A 708 0.69 -28.45 -1.02
CA GLY A 708 1.18 -29.54 -0.20
C GLY A 708 2.66 -29.81 -0.48
N ALA A 709 3.45 -30.05 0.58
CA ALA A 709 4.90 -30.18 0.46
C ALA A 709 5.43 -31.32 1.35
N ILE A 710 6.01 -32.34 0.70
CA ILE A 710 6.56 -33.54 1.31
C ILE A 710 8.01 -33.69 0.83
N ALA A 711 8.96 -33.85 1.76
CA ALA A 711 10.33 -34.26 1.46
C ALA A 711 10.51 -35.76 1.71
N VAL A 712 10.91 -36.49 0.68
CA VAL A 712 11.15 -37.93 0.72
C VAL A 712 12.62 -38.19 1.03
N TYR A 713 12.89 -38.93 2.10
CA TYR A 713 14.22 -39.32 2.56
C TYR A 713 14.52 -40.76 2.15
N VAL A 714 15.63 -40.95 1.44
CA VAL A 714 16.11 -42.26 0.98
C VAL A 714 17.59 -42.40 1.35
N GLU A 715 17.99 -43.57 1.84
CA GLU A 715 19.40 -43.87 2.11
C GLU A 715 20.12 -44.33 0.82
N PRO A 716 21.39 -43.94 0.57
CA PRO A 716 22.06 -44.18 -0.70
C PRO A 716 22.37 -45.66 -1.00
N TRP A 717 22.18 -46.59 -0.05
CA TRP A 717 22.25 -48.03 -0.30
C TRP A 717 20.98 -48.60 -0.93
N HIS A 718 19.85 -47.88 -0.92
CA HIS A 718 18.59 -48.40 -1.45
C HIS A 718 18.68 -48.65 -2.97
N ALA A 719 18.22 -49.80 -3.43
CA ALA A 719 18.41 -50.20 -4.83
C ALA A 719 17.69 -49.32 -5.86
N ASP A 720 16.62 -48.61 -5.46
CA ASP A 720 15.93 -47.63 -6.31
C ASP A 720 16.57 -46.22 -6.23
N CYS A 721 17.66 -46.01 -5.49
CA CYS A 721 18.24 -44.68 -5.25
C CYS A 721 18.57 -43.92 -6.56
N PHE A 722 19.14 -44.59 -7.57
CA PHE A 722 19.37 -43.98 -8.89
C PHE A 722 18.07 -43.49 -9.56
N ASP A 723 16.97 -44.22 -9.39
CA ASP A 723 15.68 -43.87 -9.98
C ASP A 723 14.97 -42.75 -9.19
N VAL A 724 15.18 -42.68 -7.88
CA VAL A 724 14.69 -41.56 -7.05
C VAL A 724 15.36 -40.23 -7.45
N LEU A 725 16.67 -40.25 -7.74
CA LEU A 725 17.43 -39.07 -8.23
C LEU A 725 16.91 -38.52 -9.58
N GLU A 726 16.15 -39.32 -10.34
CA GLU A 726 15.54 -38.92 -11.60
C GLU A 726 14.16 -38.26 -11.43
N LEU A 727 13.48 -38.42 -10.29
CA LEU A 727 12.05 -38.08 -10.15
C LEU A 727 11.71 -36.60 -10.33
N LYS A 728 12.61 -35.70 -9.90
CA LYS A 728 12.42 -34.23 -9.98
C LYS A 728 12.97 -33.61 -11.27
N LYS A 729 13.71 -34.37 -12.08
CA LYS A 729 14.36 -33.87 -13.31
C LYS A 729 13.36 -33.39 -14.34
N ASN A 730 13.72 -32.36 -15.10
CA ASN A 730 12.82 -31.74 -16.07
C ASN A 730 12.66 -32.61 -17.31
N HIS A 731 13.74 -33.20 -17.82
CA HIS A 731 13.69 -34.13 -18.95
C HIS A 731 13.44 -35.59 -18.51
N GLY A 732 12.90 -36.40 -19.40
CA GLY A 732 12.67 -37.84 -19.21
C GLY A 732 11.22 -38.26 -19.46
N LYS A 733 10.86 -39.47 -19.00
CA LYS A 733 9.50 -40.02 -19.13
C LYS A 733 8.61 -39.54 -17.97
N GLU A 734 7.51 -38.86 -18.28
CA GLU A 734 6.56 -38.32 -17.29
C GLU A 734 5.97 -39.38 -16.36
N GLU A 735 5.83 -40.64 -16.82
CA GLU A 735 5.33 -41.74 -15.99
C GLU A 735 6.33 -42.17 -14.90
N ARG A 736 7.54 -41.61 -14.92
CA ARG A 736 8.62 -41.77 -13.92
C ARG A 736 9.05 -40.41 -13.34
N ARG A 737 8.10 -39.46 -13.20
CA ARG A 737 8.34 -38.15 -12.58
C ARG A 737 7.34 -37.87 -11.46
N ALA A 738 7.82 -37.15 -10.46
CA ALA A 738 7.10 -36.71 -9.28
C ALA A 738 7.79 -35.43 -8.80
N ARG A 739 7.40 -34.29 -9.40
CA ARG A 739 8.13 -33.02 -9.31
C ARG A 739 7.63 -32.12 -8.18
N ASP A 740 6.43 -32.36 -7.66
CA ASP A 740 5.84 -31.60 -6.55
C ASP A 740 6.39 -32.08 -5.20
N LEU A 741 6.88 -33.33 -5.15
CA LEU A 741 7.70 -33.82 -4.04
C LEU A 741 9.10 -33.21 -4.01
N PHE A 742 9.67 -33.13 -2.81
CA PHE A 742 11.08 -32.83 -2.56
C PHE A 742 11.84 -34.10 -2.21
N TYR A 743 13.15 -34.12 -2.44
CA TYR A 743 13.99 -35.31 -2.24
C TYR A 743 15.18 -34.96 -1.36
N ALA A 744 15.54 -35.91 -0.50
CA ALA A 744 16.64 -35.81 0.43
C ALA A 744 17.36 -37.15 0.55
N LEU A 745 18.68 -37.11 0.72
CA LEU A 745 19.47 -38.28 1.03
C LEU A 745 19.81 -38.30 2.51
N TRP A 746 19.57 -39.46 3.13
CA TRP A 746 19.94 -39.75 4.51
C TRP A 746 21.22 -40.61 4.47
N ILE A 747 22.37 -39.97 4.63
CA ILE A 747 23.66 -40.51 4.18
C ILE A 747 24.45 -41.07 5.38
N PRO A 748 24.76 -42.39 5.42
CA PRO A 748 25.71 -42.94 6.37
C PRO A 748 27.15 -42.52 6.00
N ASP A 749 28.00 -42.32 7.01
CA ASP A 749 29.40 -41.92 6.84
C ASP A 749 30.19 -42.92 5.99
N LEU A 750 29.79 -44.20 6.00
CA LEU A 750 30.38 -45.25 5.18
C LEU A 750 30.29 -44.92 3.69
N PHE A 751 29.17 -44.37 3.22
CA PHE A 751 29.03 -43.98 1.81
C PHE A 751 30.04 -42.89 1.45
N MET A 752 30.16 -41.85 2.28
CA MET A 752 31.11 -40.76 2.08
C MET A 752 32.56 -41.29 2.04
N ARG A 753 32.93 -42.18 2.97
CA ARG A 753 34.26 -42.84 2.97
C ARG A 753 34.48 -43.72 1.74
N ARG A 754 33.48 -44.46 1.26
CA ARG A 754 33.58 -45.29 0.05
C ARG A 754 33.73 -44.41 -1.20
N VAL A 755 33.06 -43.25 -1.29
CA VAL A 755 33.24 -42.26 -2.37
C VAL A 755 34.65 -41.66 -2.35
N GLU A 756 35.13 -41.24 -1.18
CA GLU A 756 36.47 -40.67 -0.99
C GLU A 756 37.57 -41.63 -1.46
N ARG A 757 37.50 -42.89 -0.99
CA ARG A 757 38.47 -43.98 -1.26
C ARG A 757 38.34 -44.64 -2.64
N ASP A 758 37.41 -44.20 -3.48
CA ASP A 758 37.04 -44.83 -4.76
C ASP A 758 36.68 -46.33 -4.66
N ALA A 759 36.01 -46.69 -3.58
CA ALA A 759 35.60 -48.06 -3.29
C ALA A 759 34.23 -48.41 -3.91
N ASN A 760 33.89 -49.69 -3.89
CA ASN A 760 32.57 -50.17 -4.28
C ASN A 760 31.49 -49.85 -3.24
N TRP A 761 30.27 -49.74 -3.74
CA TRP A 761 29.03 -49.53 -2.98
C TRP A 761 27.98 -50.53 -3.46
N SER A 762 27.44 -51.28 -2.51
CA SER A 762 26.38 -52.26 -2.73
C SER A 762 25.01 -51.63 -2.57
N LEU A 763 24.18 -51.81 -3.59
CA LEU A 763 22.77 -51.46 -3.58
C LEU A 763 21.94 -52.66 -3.14
N MET A 764 21.03 -52.44 -2.20
CA MET A 764 20.28 -53.46 -1.46
C MET A 764 18.78 -53.11 -1.41
N SER A 765 17.93 -54.12 -1.25
CA SER A 765 16.50 -53.93 -0.98
C SER A 765 16.22 -54.25 0.49
N PRO A 766 15.40 -53.46 1.22
CA PRO A 766 15.17 -53.66 2.65
C PRO A 766 14.49 -55.01 2.98
N ASP A 767 13.69 -55.60 2.08
CA ASP A 767 13.14 -56.95 2.27
C ASP A 767 14.20 -58.06 2.28
N GLU A 768 15.32 -57.81 1.59
CA GLU A 768 16.48 -58.71 1.52
C GLU A 768 17.61 -58.30 2.47
N CYS A 769 17.61 -57.08 3.00
CA CYS A 769 18.63 -56.52 3.91
C CYS A 769 17.96 -55.69 5.02
N PRO A 770 17.11 -56.31 5.86
CA PRO A 770 16.32 -55.59 6.87
C PRO A 770 17.20 -55.00 7.98
N GLY A 771 16.69 -53.98 8.66
CA GLY A 771 17.39 -53.35 9.79
C GLY A 771 18.40 -52.27 9.41
N LEU A 772 18.81 -52.12 8.14
CA LEU A 772 19.78 -51.09 7.72
C LEU A 772 19.30 -49.66 8.01
N ALA A 773 17.99 -49.41 7.93
CA ALA A 773 17.40 -48.12 8.32
C ALA A 773 17.34 -47.93 9.85
N ASP A 774 17.33 -49.01 10.62
CA ASP A 774 17.14 -49.04 12.07
C ASP A 774 18.46 -48.94 12.87
N VAL A 775 19.61 -49.01 12.21
CA VAL A 775 20.96 -48.84 12.80
C VAL A 775 21.74 -47.71 12.13
N HIS A 776 22.76 -47.18 12.82
CA HIS A 776 23.63 -46.11 12.32
C HIS A 776 25.08 -46.30 12.80
N SER A 777 26.02 -45.48 12.33
CA SER A 777 27.45 -45.54 12.71
C SER A 777 28.04 -46.97 12.55
N ALA A 778 28.82 -47.45 13.54
CA ALA A 778 29.50 -48.75 13.47
C ALA A 778 28.55 -49.95 13.32
N GLU A 779 27.36 -49.91 13.93
CA GLU A 779 26.36 -50.98 13.79
C GLU A 779 25.82 -51.07 12.36
N PHE A 780 25.61 -49.91 11.71
CA PHE A 780 25.28 -49.87 10.29
C PHE A 780 26.42 -50.44 9.43
N GLU A 781 27.67 -50.07 9.72
CA GLU A 781 28.83 -50.56 8.98
C GLU A 781 28.97 -52.08 9.06
N GLU A 782 28.88 -52.64 10.27
CA GLU A 782 28.96 -54.10 10.48
C GLU A 782 27.81 -54.83 9.76
N LEU A 783 26.58 -54.34 9.90
CA LEU A 783 25.38 -54.93 9.29
C LEU A 783 25.46 -54.89 7.75
N TYR A 784 25.84 -53.73 7.20
CA TYR A 784 25.96 -53.51 5.77
C TYR A 784 27.06 -54.38 5.17
N GLU A 785 28.27 -54.37 5.74
CA GLU A 785 29.37 -55.19 5.23
C GLU A 785 29.15 -56.70 5.45
N ARG A 786 28.35 -57.09 6.45
CA ARG A 786 27.85 -58.48 6.56
C ARG A 786 26.97 -58.84 5.37
N TYR A 787 26.03 -57.98 4.98
CA TYR A 787 25.19 -58.22 3.79
C TYR A 787 25.97 -58.17 2.46
N GLU A 788 27.06 -57.38 2.38
CA GLU A 788 28.03 -57.48 1.26
C GLU A 788 28.69 -58.87 1.24
N ARG A 789 29.18 -59.38 2.38
CA ARG A 789 29.81 -60.72 2.49
C ARG A 789 28.84 -61.88 2.22
N GLU A 790 27.57 -61.73 2.60
CA GLU A 790 26.50 -62.70 2.32
C GLU A 790 26.02 -62.68 0.86
N GLY A 791 26.51 -61.76 0.02
CA GLY A 791 26.13 -61.67 -1.39
C GLY A 791 24.72 -61.13 -1.63
N ARG A 792 24.15 -60.40 -0.66
CA ARG A 792 22.75 -59.90 -0.68
C ARG A 792 22.58 -58.57 -1.43
N ALA A 793 23.64 -58.07 -2.04
CA ALA A 793 23.59 -56.89 -2.90
C ALA A 793 22.83 -57.20 -4.20
N ARG A 794 21.76 -56.44 -4.48
CA ARG A 794 21.05 -56.43 -5.78
C ARG A 794 21.98 -56.00 -6.91
N LYS A 795 22.89 -55.07 -6.63
CA LYS A 795 23.81 -54.48 -7.61
C LYS A 795 24.99 -53.82 -6.91
N VAL A 796 26.21 -54.11 -7.34
CA VAL A 796 27.41 -53.40 -6.86
C VAL A 796 27.82 -52.36 -7.90
N VAL A 797 28.16 -51.14 -7.46
CA VAL A 797 28.64 -50.03 -8.30
C VAL A 797 29.84 -49.36 -7.66
N PRO A 798 30.73 -48.69 -8.42
CA PRO A 798 31.70 -47.77 -7.82
C PRO A 798 30.94 -46.66 -7.07
N ALA A 799 31.31 -46.35 -5.82
CA ALA A 799 30.61 -45.35 -5.01
C ALA A 799 30.58 -43.98 -5.71
N ARG A 800 31.67 -43.61 -6.39
CA ARG A 800 31.77 -42.39 -7.22
C ARG A 800 30.77 -42.34 -8.37
N LYS A 801 30.23 -43.47 -8.84
CA LYS A 801 29.18 -43.50 -9.88
C LYS A 801 27.84 -43.00 -9.32
N LEU A 802 27.47 -43.44 -8.12
CA LEU A 802 26.28 -42.91 -7.45
C LEU A 802 26.50 -41.45 -7.05
N TRP A 803 27.69 -41.10 -6.54
CA TRP A 803 28.05 -39.71 -6.23
C TRP A 803 27.83 -38.76 -7.41
N ARG A 804 28.32 -39.10 -8.61
CA ARG A 804 28.08 -38.28 -9.81
C ARG A 804 26.59 -38.07 -10.10
N ALA A 805 25.76 -39.12 -10.02
CA ALA A 805 24.32 -39.02 -10.23
C ALA A 805 23.62 -38.10 -9.18
N ILE A 806 24.11 -38.09 -7.93
CA ILE A 806 23.65 -37.15 -6.90
C ILE A 806 23.98 -35.71 -7.30
N LEU A 807 25.21 -35.45 -7.73
CA LEU A 807 25.63 -34.12 -8.18
C LEU A 807 24.89 -33.68 -9.45
N ASP A 808 24.66 -34.57 -10.40
CA ASP A 808 23.88 -34.29 -11.62
C ASP A 808 22.45 -33.83 -11.26
N ALA A 809 21.78 -34.55 -10.35
CA ALA A 809 20.45 -34.17 -9.87
C ALA A 809 20.46 -32.79 -9.17
N GLN A 810 21.50 -32.50 -8.37
CA GLN A 810 21.64 -31.21 -7.69
C GLN A 810 21.88 -30.06 -8.67
N ILE A 811 22.73 -30.25 -9.68
CA ILE A 811 23.01 -29.24 -10.71
C ILE A 811 21.74 -28.93 -11.52
N GLU A 812 20.94 -29.93 -11.86
CA GLU A 812 19.71 -29.74 -12.65
C GLU A 812 18.52 -29.19 -11.82
N THR A 813 18.35 -29.65 -10.57
CA THR A 813 17.10 -29.44 -9.80
C THR A 813 17.27 -28.68 -8.48
N GLY A 814 18.50 -28.44 -8.04
CA GLY A 814 18.82 -27.91 -6.71
C GLY A 814 18.73 -28.93 -5.56
N THR A 815 18.40 -30.19 -5.87
CA THR A 815 18.11 -31.30 -4.91
C THR A 815 18.68 -32.63 -5.43
N PRO A 816 18.89 -33.69 -4.63
CA PRO A 816 18.42 -33.89 -3.26
C PRO A 816 19.14 -33.03 -2.23
N TYR A 817 18.47 -32.82 -1.09
CA TYR A 817 19.09 -32.33 0.15
C TYR A 817 20.12 -33.36 0.65
N MET A 818 21.13 -32.91 1.39
CA MET A 818 22.21 -33.75 1.91
C MET A 818 22.22 -33.70 3.43
N LEU A 819 21.85 -34.81 4.07
CA LEU A 819 21.87 -34.96 5.53
C LEU A 819 22.68 -36.20 5.91
N TYR A 820 23.48 -36.09 6.96
CA TYR A 820 24.41 -37.12 7.39
C TYR A 820 23.82 -37.90 8.57
N LYS A 821 23.26 -39.07 8.27
CA LYS A 821 22.55 -39.98 9.19
C LYS A 821 23.27 -40.15 10.53
N ASP A 822 24.57 -40.41 10.48
CA ASP A 822 25.34 -40.73 11.67
C ASP A 822 25.66 -39.48 12.51
N SER A 823 25.89 -38.32 11.88
CA SER A 823 26.00 -37.03 12.57
C SER A 823 24.69 -36.59 13.21
N CYS A 824 23.55 -36.89 12.58
CA CYS A 824 22.23 -36.65 13.13
C CYS A 824 22.00 -37.51 14.39
N ASN A 825 22.22 -38.82 14.28
CA ASN A 825 21.96 -39.77 15.36
C ASN A 825 22.92 -39.63 16.55
N ARG A 826 24.25 -39.66 16.33
CA ARG A 826 25.26 -39.56 17.41
C ARG A 826 25.20 -38.27 18.24
N LYS A 827 24.51 -37.25 17.73
CA LYS A 827 24.46 -35.89 18.31
C LYS A 827 23.02 -35.41 18.48
N SER A 828 22.10 -36.35 18.71
CA SER A 828 20.73 -36.06 19.09
C SER A 828 20.51 -36.34 20.58
N PRO A 829 19.96 -35.40 21.36
CA PRO A 829 19.39 -35.66 22.67
C PRO A 829 18.34 -36.78 22.73
N GLN A 830 17.81 -37.22 21.59
CA GLN A 830 16.83 -38.32 21.48
C GLN A 830 17.45 -39.68 21.11
N GLN A 831 18.78 -39.81 21.04
CA GLN A 831 19.45 -41.04 20.56
C GLN A 831 19.12 -42.34 21.34
N HIS A 832 18.62 -42.22 22.58
CA HIS A 832 18.19 -43.34 23.42
C HIS A 832 16.81 -43.91 23.06
N LEU A 833 16.04 -43.20 22.21
CA LEU A 833 14.74 -43.67 21.71
C LEU A 833 14.87 -44.69 20.57
N GLY A 834 16.00 -44.66 19.86
CA GLY A 834 16.29 -45.45 18.67
C GLY A 834 16.75 -44.60 17.49
N THR A 835 17.02 -45.24 16.36
CA THR A 835 17.57 -44.57 15.17
C THR A 835 16.55 -43.61 14.53
N ILE A 836 16.97 -42.35 14.37
CA ILE A 836 16.29 -41.32 13.59
C ILE A 836 16.52 -41.62 12.10
N LYS A 837 15.40 -41.79 11.37
CA LYS A 837 15.38 -42.25 9.96
C LYS A 837 15.27 -41.14 8.91
N CYS A 838 14.89 -39.91 9.29
CA CYS A 838 14.74 -38.78 8.38
C CYS A 838 14.82 -37.43 9.11
N SER A 839 14.66 -36.36 8.34
CA SER A 839 14.42 -34.99 8.82
C SER A 839 13.08 -34.48 8.22
N ASN A 840 12.63 -33.29 8.60
CA ASN A 840 11.44 -32.64 8.01
C ASN A 840 11.61 -32.13 6.56
N LEU A 841 10.59 -31.41 6.07
CA LEU A 841 10.56 -30.72 4.77
C LEU A 841 11.74 -29.74 4.52
N CYS A 842 12.26 -29.09 5.58
CA CYS A 842 13.22 -28.00 5.47
C CYS A 842 14.64 -28.34 5.97
N ALA A 843 14.87 -29.60 6.35
CA ALA A 843 16.17 -30.14 6.76
C ALA A 843 16.79 -29.52 8.05
N GLU A 844 15.99 -28.93 8.94
CA GLU A 844 16.40 -28.44 10.26
C GLU A 844 15.93 -29.31 11.43
N ILE A 845 14.88 -30.12 11.27
CA ILE A 845 14.28 -30.91 12.36
C ILE A 845 14.78 -32.35 12.34
N VAL A 846 15.36 -32.80 13.46
CA VAL A 846 15.99 -34.12 13.59
C VAL A 846 15.41 -34.81 14.82
N GLU A 847 14.24 -35.41 14.64
CA GLU A 847 13.40 -35.97 15.71
C GLU A 847 13.10 -37.46 15.47
N PHE A 848 13.07 -38.24 16.55
CA PHE A 848 12.73 -39.65 16.52
C PHE A 848 11.27 -39.88 16.11
N SER A 849 11.05 -40.86 15.23
CA SER A 849 9.72 -41.27 14.77
C SER A 849 9.73 -42.73 14.33
N ASN A 850 8.60 -43.41 14.49
CA ASN A 850 8.43 -44.84 14.24
C ASN A 850 6.97 -45.12 13.79
N ALA A 851 6.53 -46.37 13.74
CA ALA A 851 5.17 -46.74 13.34
C ALA A 851 4.06 -46.13 14.24
N THR A 852 4.33 -45.92 15.52
CA THR A 852 3.40 -45.39 16.53
C THR A 852 3.60 -43.90 16.83
N GLU A 853 4.67 -43.28 16.35
CA GLU A 853 5.08 -41.92 16.71
C GLU A 853 5.49 -41.13 15.47
N THR A 854 4.68 -40.13 15.13
CA THR A 854 5.00 -39.14 14.10
C THR A 854 5.61 -37.95 14.82
N ALA A 855 6.87 -37.61 14.55
CA ALA A 855 7.49 -36.49 15.26
C ALA A 855 6.81 -35.17 14.86
N VAL A 856 6.86 -34.17 15.73
CA VAL A 856 6.14 -32.91 15.59
C VAL A 856 6.97 -31.79 16.19
N CYS A 857 7.23 -30.73 15.42
CA CYS A 857 7.94 -29.57 15.93
C CYS A 857 7.12 -28.26 15.90
N ASN A 858 7.18 -27.55 17.03
CA ASN A 858 6.58 -26.24 17.24
C ASN A 858 7.66 -25.15 17.12
N LEU A 859 7.45 -24.17 16.25
CA LEU A 859 8.51 -23.29 15.74
C LEU A 859 8.29 -21.80 16.02
N ALA A 860 9.36 -21.08 16.36
CA ALA A 860 9.40 -19.62 16.44
C ALA A 860 10.81 -19.08 16.09
N SER A 861 10.89 -17.81 15.70
CA SER A 861 12.14 -17.19 15.23
C SER A 861 12.41 -15.82 15.86
N LEU A 862 13.58 -15.68 16.47
CA LEU A 862 14.09 -14.43 17.06
C LEU A 862 14.52 -13.46 15.96
N VAL A 863 14.03 -12.22 16.04
CA VAL A 863 14.35 -11.15 15.08
C VAL A 863 15.63 -10.46 15.53
N LEU A 864 16.78 -11.01 15.11
CA LEU A 864 18.09 -10.58 15.61
C LEU A 864 18.36 -9.05 15.50
N PRO A 865 17.87 -8.33 14.48
CA PRO A 865 18.07 -6.88 14.39
C PRO A 865 17.43 -6.05 15.50
N SER A 866 16.48 -6.61 16.27
CA SER A 866 15.80 -5.91 17.37
C SER A 866 16.64 -5.84 18.65
N PHE A 867 17.69 -6.68 18.74
CA PHE A 867 18.66 -6.69 19.84
C PHE A 867 19.87 -5.78 19.59
N VAL A 868 19.92 -5.08 18.45
CA VAL A 868 20.99 -4.09 18.19
C VAL A 868 20.62 -2.75 18.80
N ARG A 869 21.34 -2.34 19.85
CA ARG A 869 21.15 -1.09 20.60
C ARG A 869 22.46 -0.31 20.63
N ASN A 870 22.43 1.00 20.39
CA ASN A 870 23.58 1.90 20.44
C ASN A 870 24.82 1.50 19.60
N GLY A 871 24.66 0.65 18.57
CA GLY A 871 25.77 0.14 17.76
C GLY A 871 26.40 -1.16 18.28
N GLU A 872 25.82 -1.78 19.30
CA GLU A 872 26.24 -3.06 19.89
C GLU A 872 25.10 -4.09 19.86
N PHE A 873 25.43 -5.37 20.10
CA PHE A 873 24.45 -6.45 20.16
C PHE A 873 24.15 -6.85 21.62
N ASP A 874 22.90 -6.68 22.04
CA ASP A 874 22.43 -6.94 23.40
C ASP A 874 22.14 -8.44 23.61
N LEU A 875 23.16 -9.18 24.04
CA LEU A 875 23.06 -10.61 24.34
C LEU A 875 22.18 -10.90 25.56
N GLU A 876 22.05 -9.99 26.52
CA GLU A 876 21.21 -10.21 27.71
C GLU A 876 19.72 -10.04 27.39
N GLU A 877 19.36 -9.07 26.55
CA GLU A 877 18.00 -8.99 26.02
C GLU A 877 17.68 -10.17 25.11
N LEU A 878 18.65 -10.65 24.30
CA LEU A 878 18.50 -11.89 23.53
C LEU A 878 18.23 -13.08 24.47
N LYS A 879 18.98 -13.20 25.57
CA LYS A 879 18.78 -14.22 26.60
C LYS A 879 17.37 -14.14 27.17
N ARG A 880 16.93 -12.95 27.62
CA ARG A 880 15.61 -12.72 28.22
C ARG A 880 14.47 -13.09 27.26
N VAL A 881 14.50 -12.59 26.02
CA VAL A 881 13.45 -12.89 25.04
C VAL A 881 13.43 -14.37 24.68
N THR A 882 14.60 -15.02 24.54
CA THR A 882 14.66 -16.46 24.24
C THR A 882 13.97 -17.30 25.30
N LYS A 883 14.05 -16.92 26.59
CA LYS A 883 13.31 -17.58 27.67
C LYS A 883 11.80 -17.53 27.46
N VAL A 884 11.26 -16.37 27.08
CA VAL A 884 9.83 -16.22 26.78
C VAL A 884 9.45 -17.07 25.56
N VAL A 885 10.26 -17.06 24.50
CA VAL A 885 10.02 -17.89 23.31
C VAL A 885 10.02 -19.39 23.64
N ALA A 886 10.96 -19.86 24.45
CA ALA A 886 11.00 -21.26 24.89
C ALA A 886 9.74 -21.65 25.69
N ALA A 887 9.32 -20.82 26.65
CA ALA A 887 8.10 -21.05 27.42
C ALA A 887 6.82 -21.01 26.56
N ASN A 888 6.75 -20.09 25.59
CA ASN A 888 5.63 -20.01 24.65
C ASN A 888 5.55 -21.27 23.78
N LEU A 889 6.70 -21.78 23.31
CA LEU A 889 6.73 -22.99 22.49
C LEU A 889 6.33 -24.22 23.29
N ASP A 890 6.77 -24.39 24.54
CA ASP A 890 6.28 -25.49 25.40
C ASP A 890 4.76 -25.40 25.63
N ALA A 891 4.24 -24.20 25.92
CA ALA A 891 2.79 -23.97 26.05
C ALA A 891 2.01 -24.33 24.76
N THR A 892 2.59 -24.09 23.58
CA THR A 892 1.94 -24.46 22.31
C THR A 892 1.78 -25.98 22.12
N ILE A 893 2.53 -26.82 22.83
CA ILE A 893 2.43 -28.29 22.75
C ILE A 893 1.12 -28.77 23.37
N ASP A 894 0.75 -28.23 24.53
CA ASP A 894 -0.48 -28.61 25.24
C ASP A 894 -1.73 -28.00 24.62
N VAL A 895 -1.59 -26.85 23.95
CA VAL A 895 -2.69 -26.15 23.27
C VAL A 895 -2.96 -26.69 21.85
N ALA A 896 -1.98 -27.30 21.19
CA ALA A 896 -2.12 -27.69 19.79
C ALA A 896 -3.18 -28.77 19.53
N ALA A 897 -3.96 -28.59 18.47
CA ALA A 897 -4.74 -29.63 17.84
C ALA A 897 -3.84 -30.45 16.90
N TYR A 898 -3.77 -31.76 17.11
CA TYR A 898 -2.96 -32.67 16.31
C TYR A 898 -3.74 -33.30 15.16
N PRO A 899 -3.11 -33.55 13.99
CA PRO A 899 -3.77 -34.20 12.85
C PRO A 899 -3.93 -35.72 13.02
N SER A 900 -3.17 -36.35 13.93
CA SER A 900 -3.26 -37.76 14.29
C SER A 900 -2.88 -38.00 15.76
N GLU A 901 -3.21 -39.18 16.29
CA GLU A 901 -2.86 -39.53 17.68
C GLU A 901 -1.36 -39.87 17.82
N GLU A 902 -0.71 -40.39 16.78
CA GLU A 902 0.74 -40.63 16.77
C GLU A 902 1.54 -39.32 16.87
N ALA A 903 1.04 -38.25 16.24
CA ALA A 903 1.60 -36.91 16.35
C ALA A 903 1.42 -36.34 17.76
N ARG A 904 0.22 -36.49 18.33
CA ARG A 904 -0.08 -36.08 19.72
C ARG A 904 0.78 -36.83 20.73
N ARG A 905 0.89 -38.15 20.59
CA ARG A 905 1.71 -39.02 21.44
C ARG A 905 3.17 -38.58 21.43
N SER A 906 3.79 -38.48 20.25
CA SER A 906 5.20 -38.09 20.13
C SER A 906 5.47 -36.72 20.78
N ASN A 907 4.65 -35.71 20.48
CA ASN A 907 4.88 -34.36 21.00
C ASN A 907 4.68 -34.28 22.53
N LEU A 908 3.70 -34.99 23.10
CA LEU A 908 3.51 -35.00 24.56
C LEU A 908 4.60 -35.77 25.32
N ARG A 909 5.17 -36.84 24.73
CA ARG A 909 6.20 -37.68 25.36
C ARG A 909 7.61 -37.09 25.34
N HIS A 910 7.95 -36.35 24.29
CA HIS A 910 9.30 -35.80 24.07
C HIS A 910 9.36 -34.27 24.17
N ARG A 911 8.22 -33.59 23.92
CA ARG A 911 8.06 -32.14 23.96
C ARG A 911 9.13 -31.32 23.21
N PRO A 912 9.54 -31.69 21.98
CA PRO A 912 10.55 -30.93 21.25
C PRO A 912 10.01 -29.56 20.81
N ILE A 913 10.89 -28.56 20.81
CA ILE A 913 10.63 -27.23 20.26
C ILE A 913 11.76 -26.82 19.31
N GLY A 914 11.48 -25.88 18.41
CA GLY A 914 12.46 -25.36 17.46
C GLY A 914 12.54 -23.84 17.49
N ILE A 915 13.49 -23.33 18.28
CA ILE A 915 13.86 -21.91 18.29
C ILE A 915 14.86 -21.67 17.15
N GLY A 916 14.53 -20.72 16.28
CA GLY A 916 15.39 -20.24 15.19
C GLY A 916 15.63 -18.74 15.25
N VAL A 917 16.23 -18.21 14.19
CA VAL A 917 16.59 -16.80 14.06
C VAL A 917 16.13 -16.23 12.72
N GLN A 918 16.16 -14.90 12.57
CA GLN A 918 16.02 -14.19 11.29
C GLN A 918 16.72 -12.83 11.33
N GLY A 919 17.19 -12.36 10.18
CA GLY A 919 17.91 -11.10 10.05
C GLY A 919 19.35 -11.13 10.57
N LEU A 920 20.08 -12.23 10.45
CA LEU A 920 21.52 -12.24 10.80
C LEU A 920 22.33 -11.27 9.92
N ALA A 921 22.08 -11.26 8.61
CA ALA A 921 22.71 -10.31 7.68
C ALA A 921 22.36 -8.85 8.02
N ASP A 922 21.11 -8.56 8.41
CA ASP A 922 20.70 -7.24 8.90
C ASP A 922 21.53 -6.81 10.14
N VAL A 923 21.82 -7.72 11.08
CA VAL A 923 22.67 -7.44 12.26
C VAL A 923 24.08 -7.10 11.85
N PHE A 924 24.71 -7.91 11.00
CA PHE A 924 26.07 -7.66 10.53
C PHE A 924 26.17 -6.31 9.79
N LEU A 925 25.19 -5.96 8.95
CA LEU A 925 25.13 -4.65 8.30
C LEU A 925 24.93 -3.48 9.30
N LYS A 926 24.05 -3.64 10.29
CA LYS A 926 23.87 -2.63 11.37
C LYS A 926 25.17 -2.41 12.18
N LEU A 927 25.92 -3.47 12.45
CA LEU A 927 27.16 -3.45 13.24
C LEU A 927 28.42 -3.20 12.39
N ARG A 928 28.28 -2.93 11.08
CA ARG A 928 29.40 -2.70 10.15
C ARG A 928 30.38 -3.89 10.05
N LEU A 929 29.87 -5.11 10.19
CA LEU A 929 30.64 -6.35 10.07
C LEU A 929 30.44 -6.96 8.67
N PRO A 930 31.51 -7.17 7.88
CA PRO A 930 31.44 -8.01 6.69
C PRO A 930 31.03 -9.44 7.07
N PHE A 931 30.17 -10.07 6.27
CA PHE A 931 29.65 -11.42 6.55
C PHE A 931 30.77 -12.48 6.67
N ASP A 932 31.90 -12.27 5.98
CA ASP A 932 33.09 -13.12 6.04
C ASP A 932 34.20 -12.64 6.99
N SER A 933 33.87 -11.75 7.94
CA SER A 933 34.81 -11.28 8.97
C SER A 933 34.88 -12.19 10.21
N PRO A 934 36.03 -12.29 10.89
CA PRO A 934 36.14 -13.03 12.15
C PRO A 934 35.20 -12.54 13.25
N ALA A 935 34.93 -11.23 13.29
CA ALA A 935 34.00 -10.62 14.26
C ALA A 935 32.54 -11.05 14.02
N ALA A 936 32.12 -11.19 12.75
CA ALA A 936 30.82 -11.77 12.42
C ALA A 936 30.72 -13.23 12.87
N ALA A 937 31.80 -14.01 12.73
CA ALA A 937 31.84 -15.41 13.15
C ALA A 937 31.82 -15.62 14.68
N ASP A 938 32.50 -14.77 15.46
CA ASP A 938 32.37 -14.79 16.93
C ASP A 938 30.96 -14.39 17.38
N LEU A 939 30.38 -13.36 16.75
CA LEU A 939 29.04 -12.91 17.09
C LEU A 939 27.98 -13.97 16.76
N ASP A 940 28.07 -14.65 15.60
CA ASP A 940 27.20 -15.77 15.24
C ASP A 940 27.26 -16.87 16.32
N ARG A 941 28.47 -17.32 16.68
CA ARG A 941 28.69 -18.31 17.75
C ARG A 941 28.05 -17.87 19.07
N ARG A 942 28.29 -16.64 19.51
CA ARG A 942 27.77 -16.09 20.78
C ARG A 942 26.25 -15.91 20.79
N ILE A 943 25.64 -15.56 19.67
CA ILE A 943 24.18 -15.52 19.51
C ILE A 943 23.60 -16.92 19.75
N PHE A 944 24.11 -17.94 19.07
CA PHE A 944 23.59 -19.31 19.20
C PHE A 944 23.89 -19.95 20.56
N GLU A 945 25.08 -19.72 21.14
CA GLU A 945 25.38 -20.13 22.52
C GLU A 945 24.41 -19.48 23.51
N THR A 946 24.10 -18.19 23.36
CA THR A 946 23.15 -17.48 24.24
C THR A 946 21.73 -18.02 24.10
N ILE A 947 21.28 -18.32 22.88
CA ILE A 947 19.96 -18.92 22.61
C ILE A 947 19.83 -20.28 23.28
N TYR A 948 20.84 -21.15 23.10
CA TYR A 948 20.80 -22.50 23.65
C TYR A 948 20.88 -22.53 25.19
N VAL A 949 21.75 -21.69 25.79
CA VAL A 949 21.79 -21.51 27.26
C VAL A 949 20.45 -21.00 27.80
N ALA A 950 19.84 -19.99 27.16
CA ALA A 950 18.55 -19.46 27.59
C ALA A 950 17.42 -20.51 27.50
N ALA A 951 17.38 -21.29 26.42
CA ALA A 951 16.38 -22.33 26.20
C ALA A 951 16.53 -23.49 27.20
N LEU A 952 17.77 -23.91 27.49
CA LEU A 952 18.07 -24.90 28.53
C LEU A 952 17.70 -24.40 29.93
N GLU A 953 18.04 -23.15 30.27
CA GLU A 953 17.65 -22.53 31.55
C GLU A 953 16.12 -22.57 31.72
N THR A 954 15.36 -22.12 30.72
CA THR A 954 13.88 -22.15 30.77
C THR A 954 13.31 -23.56 30.79
N SER A 955 13.85 -24.49 30.00
CA SER A 955 13.34 -25.87 29.97
C SER A 955 13.61 -26.59 31.30
N CYS A 956 14.73 -26.30 31.96
CA CYS A 956 14.99 -26.75 33.34
C CYS A 956 14.08 -26.06 34.36
N ASP A 957 13.83 -24.76 34.23
CA ASP A 957 12.89 -24.03 35.09
C ASP A 957 11.46 -24.58 34.98
N LEU A 958 11.00 -24.91 33.77
CA LEU A 958 9.71 -25.58 33.54
C LEU A 958 9.68 -27.00 34.13
N ALA A 959 10.79 -27.74 34.07
CA ALA A 959 10.89 -29.08 34.65
C ALA A 959 10.76 -29.07 36.18
N LYS A 960 11.24 -28.02 36.87
CA LYS A 960 11.06 -27.82 38.32
C LYS A 960 9.58 -27.75 38.73
N HIS A 961 8.73 -27.21 37.85
CA HIS A 961 7.30 -27.01 38.11
C HIS A 961 6.39 -28.12 37.58
N HIS A 962 6.74 -28.72 36.43
CA HIS A 962 5.86 -29.65 35.71
C HIS A 962 6.45 -31.06 35.54
N GLY A 963 7.65 -31.31 36.06
CA GLY A 963 8.46 -32.48 35.76
C GLY A 963 9.12 -32.40 34.38
N PRO A 964 10.21 -33.17 34.16
CA PRO A 964 10.83 -33.30 32.84
C PRO A 964 9.89 -33.97 31.82
N HIS A 965 10.27 -34.01 30.54
CA HIS A 965 9.54 -34.82 29.57
C HIS A 965 9.61 -36.32 29.95
N GLU A 966 8.57 -37.10 29.60
CA GLU A 966 8.41 -38.52 29.97
C GLU A 966 9.65 -39.37 29.66
N THR A 967 10.36 -38.98 28.61
CA THR A 967 11.50 -39.68 28.02
C THR A 967 12.84 -39.04 28.34
N TYR A 968 12.96 -38.28 29.43
CA TYR A 968 14.23 -37.64 29.84
C TYR A 968 15.28 -38.66 30.32
N GLU A 969 14.85 -39.68 31.06
CA GLU A 969 15.75 -40.71 31.58
C GLU A 969 16.38 -41.54 30.45
N GLY A 970 17.69 -41.77 30.54
CA GLY A 970 18.50 -42.42 29.50
C GLY A 970 19.02 -41.48 28.39
N SER A 971 18.45 -40.27 28.25
CA SER A 971 18.95 -39.26 27.30
C SER A 971 20.40 -38.83 27.58
N PRO A 972 21.11 -38.23 26.61
CA PRO A 972 22.41 -37.61 26.87
C PRO A 972 22.35 -36.56 28.01
N ALA A 973 21.25 -35.80 28.10
CA ALA A 973 21.09 -34.75 29.10
C ALA A 973 20.97 -35.30 30.53
N SER A 974 20.28 -36.44 30.73
CA SER A 974 20.27 -37.14 32.04
C SER A 974 21.62 -37.79 32.39
N GLN A 975 22.51 -37.97 31.42
CA GLN A 975 23.91 -38.35 31.62
C GLN A 975 24.86 -37.14 31.73
N GLY A 976 24.33 -35.92 31.89
CA GLY A 976 25.11 -34.68 31.98
C GLY A 976 25.73 -34.17 30.67
N LYS A 977 25.43 -34.80 29.53
CA LYS A 977 25.93 -34.46 28.20
C LYS A 977 24.92 -33.59 27.45
N LEU A 978 25.31 -32.35 27.19
CA LEU A 978 24.58 -31.36 26.41
C LEU A 978 25.17 -31.25 25.00
N GLN A 979 24.56 -30.44 24.12
CA GLN A 979 24.97 -30.42 22.72
C GLN A 979 26.46 -30.12 22.48
N PRO A 980 27.13 -29.17 23.19
CA PRO A 980 28.57 -28.96 23.01
C PRO A 980 29.42 -30.21 23.27
N ASP A 981 29.04 -31.03 24.25
CA ASP A 981 29.77 -32.26 24.59
C ASP A 981 29.64 -33.31 23.48
N LEU A 982 28.46 -33.40 22.84
CA LEU A 982 28.24 -34.27 21.68
C LEU A 982 29.02 -33.82 20.43
N TRP A 983 29.54 -32.60 20.43
CA TRP A 983 30.45 -32.07 19.41
C TRP A 983 31.93 -32.06 19.84
N GLY A 984 32.23 -32.41 21.10
CA GLY A 984 33.59 -32.30 21.66
C GLY A 984 34.07 -30.85 21.82
N VAL A 985 33.14 -29.91 22.05
CA VAL A 985 33.42 -28.48 22.17
C VAL A 985 33.35 -28.05 23.63
N GLU A 986 34.46 -27.55 24.16
CA GLU A 986 34.52 -26.96 25.49
C GLU A 986 33.75 -25.63 25.56
N THR A 987 33.26 -25.29 26.76
CA THR A 987 32.36 -24.14 26.96
C THR A 987 32.89 -23.24 28.08
N GLU A 988 33.17 -21.98 27.74
CA GLU A 988 33.84 -21.04 28.65
C GLU A 988 32.88 -20.19 29.50
N ARG A 989 31.59 -20.11 29.13
CA ARG A 989 30.62 -19.25 29.84
C ARG A 989 30.39 -19.69 31.30
N PRO A 990 30.33 -18.75 32.25
CA PRO A 990 30.18 -19.05 33.68
C PRO A 990 28.82 -19.67 34.05
N GLU A 991 27.81 -19.60 33.17
CA GLU A 991 26.52 -20.23 33.44
C GLU A 991 26.55 -21.77 33.32
N TRP A 992 27.42 -22.35 32.48
CA TRP A 992 27.43 -23.78 32.19
C TRP A 992 27.58 -24.68 33.44
N PRO A 993 28.50 -24.42 34.39
CA PRO A 993 28.63 -25.25 35.60
C PRO A 993 27.43 -25.15 36.55
N ARG A 994 26.66 -24.05 36.51
CA ARG A 994 25.39 -23.96 37.24
C ARG A 994 24.30 -24.72 36.49
N LEU A 995 24.15 -24.45 35.20
CA LEU A 995 23.12 -25.04 34.34
C LEU A 995 23.18 -26.56 34.34
N ARG A 996 24.38 -27.16 34.26
CA ARG A 996 24.56 -28.62 34.35
C ARG A 996 24.05 -29.21 35.68
N ARG A 997 24.35 -28.56 36.81
CA ARG A 997 23.88 -29.00 38.15
C ARG A 997 22.37 -28.82 38.31
N ASP A 998 21.80 -27.75 37.75
CA ASP A 998 20.34 -27.54 37.75
C ASP A 998 19.65 -28.62 36.87
N ILE A 999 20.19 -28.93 35.69
CA ILE A 999 19.68 -30.00 34.80
C ILE A 999 19.81 -31.39 35.43
N GLU A 1000 20.95 -31.72 36.04
CA GLU A 1000 21.16 -32.99 36.76
C GLU A 1000 20.13 -33.18 37.88
N ARG A 1001 19.73 -32.09 38.55
CA ARG A 1001 18.80 -32.14 39.69
C ARG A 1001 17.32 -32.15 39.30
N TYR A 1002 16.94 -31.49 38.21
CA TYR A 1002 15.53 -31.21 37.88
C TYR A 1002 15.10 -31.72 36.50
N GLY A 1003 16.05 -32.11 35.66
CA GLY A 1003 15.83 -32.50 34.28
C GLY A 1003 15.50 -31.33 33.34
N LEU A 1004 14.99 -31.68 32.15
CA LEU A 1004 14.54 -30.75 31.11
C LEU A 1004 13.08 -31.03 30.74
N ARG A 1005 12.31 -29.98 30.50
CA ARG A 1005 10.91 -30.08 30.07
C ARG A 1005 10.78 -30.51 28.60
N ASN A 1006 11.80 -30.26 27.78
CA ASN A 1006 11.79 -30.41 26.33
C ASN A 1006 13.04 -31.20 25.90
N ALA A 1007 12.86 -32.22 25.06
CA ALA A 1007 13.99 -33.04 24.58
C ALA A 1007 14.92 -32.29 23.61
N LEU A 1008 14.38 -31.31 22.88
CA LEU A 1008 15.07 -30.54 21.83
C LEU A 1008 14.58 -29.09 21.86
N LEU A 1009 15.44 -28.14 21.51
CA LEU A 1009 15.24 -26.71 21.78
C LEU A 1009 15.50 -25.79 20.57
N VAL A 1010 16.53 -26.07 19.76
CA VAL A 1010 17.07 -25.10 18.79
C VAL A 1010 17.14 -25.72 17.39
N ALA A 1011 16.37 -25.14 16.47
CA ALA A 1011 16.26 -25.57 15.08
C ALA A 1011 16.11 -24.36 14.14
N PRO A 1012 17.21 -23.81 13.59
CA PRO A 1012 17.17 -22.66 12.70
C PRO A 1012 16.54 -22.97 11.32
N MET A 1013 15.24 -22.67 11.21
CA MET A 1013 14.38 -22.93 10.05
C MET A 1013 14.42 -21.82 8.98
N PRO A 1014 13.97 -22.07 7.73
CA PRO A 1014 13.83 -21.03 6.72
C PRO A 1014 12.66 -20.10 7.09
N THR A 1015 12.90 -18.78 7.11
CA THR A 1015 11.93 -17.79 7.57
C THR A 1015 11.29 -16.97 6.45
N ALA A 1016 11.33 -17.44 5.20
CA ALA A 1016 10.82 -16.79 3.99
C ALA A 1016 9.57 -15.89 4.17
N SER A 1017 8.50 -16.41 4.78
CA SER A 1017 7.29 -15.59 5.01
C SER A 1017 7.37 -14.70 6.26
N THR A 1018 7.96 -15.18 7.36
CA THR A 1018 8.02 -14.43 8.63
C THR A 1018 9.03 -13.28 8.58
N ALA A 1019 10.19 -13.50 7.95
CA ALA A 1019 11.19 -12.48 7.69
C ALA A 1019 10.65 -11.38 6.76
N GLN A 1020 9.82 -11.75 5.77
CA GLN A 1020 9.09 -10.78 4.96
C GLN A 1020 8.05 -9.98 5.78
N ILE A 1021 7.34 -10.61 6.72
CA ILE A 1021 6.38 -9.91 7.60
C ILE A 1021 7.09 -8.85 8.47
N VAL A 1022 8.22 -9.20 9.10
CA VAL A 1022 8.96 -8.27 9.98
C VAL A 1022 9.97 -7.38 9.23
N GLY A 1023 10.13 -7.57 7.92
CA GLY A 1023 10.96 -6.72 7.05
C GLY A 1023 12.47 -6.94 7.15
N VAL A 1024 12.95 -8.16 7.43
CA VAL A 1024 14.38 -8.53 7.56
C VAL A 1024 14.80 -9.62 6.55
N ASN A 1025 16.09 -9.94 6.46
CA ASN A 1025 16.61 -11.03 5.64
C ASN A 1025 16.28 -12.41 6.24
N GLU A 1026 16.25 -13.44 5.40
CA GLU A 1026 15.93 -14.80 5.83
C GLU A 1026 17.00 -15.39 6.75
N CYS A 1027 16.52 -15.94 7.87
CA CYS A 1027 17.27 -16.77 8.82
C CYS A 1027 18.68 -16.26 9.14
N PHE A 1028 19.67 -17.15 9.00
CA PHE A 1028 21.10 -16.87 9.08
C PHE A 1028 21.73 -16.66 7.69
N GLU A 1029 20.94 -16.42 6.64
CA GLU A 1029 21.47 -16.30 5.28
C GLU A 1029 22.10 -14.92 5.01
N PRO A 1030 23.13 -14.85 4.15
CA PRO A 1030 23.57 -13.60 3.54
C PRO A 1030 22.50 -13.04 2.57
N TYR A 1031 22.58 -11.76 2.24
CA TYR A 1031 21.74 -11.21 1.17
C TYR A 1031 22.10 -11.85 -0.17
N THR A 1032 21.13 -12.48 -0.83
CA THR A 1032 21.31 -13.08 -2.16
C THR A 1032 21.50 -12.05 -3.27
N SER A 1033 21.03 -10.83 -3.07
CA SER A 1033 21.28 -9.65 -3.91
C SER A 1033 21.00 -8.38 -3.12
N ASN A 1034 21.69 -7.27 -3.43
CA ASN A 1034 21.30 -5.95 -2.93
C ASN A 1034 20.18 -5.28 -3.75
N LEU A 1035 19.73 -5.92 -4.84
CA LEU A 1035 18.61 -5.48 -5.67
C LEU A 1035 17.83 -6.71 -6.17
N TYR A 1036 16.59 -6.88 -5.72
CA TYR A 1036 15.80 -8.07 -6.03
C TYR A 1036 14.36 -7.71 -6.40
N ALA A 1037 13.74 -8.55 -7.24
CA ALA A 1037 12.34 -8.42 -7.62
C ALA A 1037 11.44 -9.15 -6.63
N ARG A 1038 10.40 -8.48 -6.11
CA ARG A 1038 9.32 -9.08 -5.30
C ARG A 1038 8.02 -9.11 -6.08
N ARG A 1039 7.41 -10.28 -6.18
CA ARG A 1039 6.10 -10.47 -6.83
C ARG A 1039 4.97 -10.43 -5.79
N VAL A 1040 3.99 -9.57 -6.04
CA VAL A 1040 2.70 -9.52 -5.33
C VAL A 1040 1.57 -9.61 -6.36
N LYS A 1041 0.30 -9.69 -5.92
CA LYS A 1041 -0.85 -9.74 -6.84
C LYS A 1041 -0.92 -8.52 -7.78
N ALA A 1042 -0.44 -7.37 -7.33
CA ALA A 1042 -0.40 -6.11 -8.10
C ALA A 1042 0.74 -6.04 -9.15
N GLY A 1043 1.69 -6.98 -9.16
CA GLY A 1043 2.82 -6.99 -10.10
C GLY A 1043 4.17 -7.33 -9.47
N GLU A 1044 5.23 -7.05 -10.21
CA GLU A 1044 6.63 -7.27 -9.83
C GLU A 1044 7.32 -5.95 -9.49
N PHE A 1045 7.86 -5.86 -8.29
CA PHE A 1045 8.41 -4.64 -7.68
C PHE A 1045 9.91 -4.80 -7.44
N VAL A 1046 10.72 -3.85 -7.89
CA VAL A 1046 12.17 -3.84 -7.62
C VAL A 1046 12.41 -3.26 -6.22
N VAL A 1047 13.06 -4.04 -5.35
CA VAL A 1047 13.37 -3.68 -3.97
C VAL A 1047 14.89 -3.68 -3.80
N ALA A 1048 15.42 -2.58 -3.28
CA ALA A 1048 16.83 -2.44 -2.94
C ALA A 1048 17.08 -2.79 -1.46
N ASN A 1049 18.30 -3.23 -1.14
CA ASN A 1049 18.74 -3.42 0.23
C ASN A 1049 18.71 -2.08 0.98
N LYS A 1050 17.77 -1.95 1.93
CA LYS A 1050 17.52 -0.74 2.71
C LYS A 1050 18.79 -0.18 3.39
N TYR A 1051 19.72 -1.03 3.82
CA TYR A 1051 20.96 -0.58 4.45
C TYR A 1051 21.91 0.05 3.42
N LEU A 1052 22.08 -0.59 2.26
CA LEU A 1052 22.90 -0.05 1.16
C LEU A 1052 22.35 1.30 0.67
N VAL A 1053 21.03 1.41 0.51
CA VAL A 1053 20.38 2.67 0.12
C VAL A 1053 20.68 3.76 1.13
N ASN A 1054 20.53 3.48 2.43
CA ASN A 1054 20.78 4.46 3.48
C ASN A 1054 22.26 4.91 3.52
N ASP A 1055 23.20 3.98 3.38
CA ASP A 1055 24.64 4.28 3.33
C ASP A 1055 25.02 5.16 2.12
N LEU A 1056 24.53 4.81 0.93
CA LEU A 1056 24.78 5.58 -0.29
C LEU A 1056 24.08 6.93 -0.24
N ALA A 1057 22.87 7.00 0.31
CA ALA A 1057 22.11 8.24 0.50
C ALA A 1057 22.80 9.19 1.50
N ALA A 1058 23.33 8.66 2.61
CA ALA A 1058 24.11 9.44 3.58
C ALA A 1058 25.39 10.04 2.98
N ARG A 1059 25.96 9.40 1.95
CA ARG A 1059 27.14 9.87 1.20
C ARG A 1059 26.80 10.68 -0.06
N GLY A 1060 25.52 10.93 -0.35
CA GLY A 1060 25.08 11.63 -1.56
C GLY A 1060 25.31 10.86 -2.87
N LEU A 1061 25.53 9.54 -2.80
CA LEU A 1061 25.82 8.65 -3.92
C LEU A 1061 24.59 7.93 -4.48
N TRP A 1062 23.44 8.04 -3.79
CA TRP A 1062 22.20 7.38 -4.19
C TRP A 1062 21.40 8.21 -5.20
N ASP A 1063 21.58 7.92 -6.48
CA ASP A 1063 20.88 8.55 -7.60
C ASP A 1063 20.31 7.54 -8.60
N ALA A 1064 19.74 8.02 -9.71
CA ALA A 1064 19.22 7.14 -10.76
C ALA A 1064 20.31 6.24 -11.36
N LYS A 1065 21.46 6.84 -11.70
CA LYS A 1065 22.58 6.12 -12.29
C LYS A 1065 23.11 5.02 -11.37
N MET A 1066 23.18 5.23 -10.05
CA MET A 1066 23.57 4.21 -9.08
C MET A 1066 22.60 3.02 -9.05
N ARG A 1067 21.29 3.25 -9.29
CA ARG A 1067 20.33 2.16 -9.45
C ARG A 1067 20.54 1.40 -10.75
N ASP A 1068 20.79 2.11 -11.85
CA ASP A 1068 21.06 1.48 -13.15
C ASP A 1068 22.37 0.69 -13.13
N ASP A 1069 23.41 1.23 -12.47
CA ASP A 1069 24.69 0.56 -12.18
C ASP A 1069 24.46 -0.73 -11.37
N LEU A 1070 23.56 -0.71 -10.36
CA LEU A 1070 23.18 -1.90 -9.58
C LEU A 1070 22.36 -2.92 -10.40
N VAL A 1071 21.44 -2.50 -11.28
CA VAL A 1071 20.72 -3.41 -12.18
C VAL A 1071 21.71 -4.10 -13.12
N HIS A 1072 22.64 -3.34 -13.71
CA HIS A 1072 23.67 -3.85 -14.61
C HIS A 1072 24.60 -4.87 -13.92
N ASN A 1073 24.95 -4.63 -12.65
CA ASN A 1073 25.77 -5.52 -11.82
C ASN A 1073 24.96 -6.56 -11.03
N GLU A 1074 23.67 -6.77 -11.34
CA GLU A 1074 22.81 -7.79 -10.71
C GLU A 1074 22.72 -7.67 -9.18
N GLY A 1075 22.79 -6.44 -8.65
CA GLY A 1075 22.81 -6.14 -7.23
C GLY A 1075 24.16 -6.35 -6.53
N SER A 1076 25.24 -6.67 -7.26
CA SER A 1076 26.61 -6.55 -6.74
C SER A 1076 27.05 -5.08 -6.70
N VAL A 1077 27.78 -4.72 -5.64
CA VAL A 1077 28.47 -3.42 -5.52
C VAL A 1077 29.95 -3.49 -5.90
N ALA A 1078 30.53 -4.70 -6.04
CA ALA A 1078 31.97 -4.91 -6.10
C ALA A 1078 32.63 -4.17 -7.28
N ASN A 1079 31.97 -4.20 -8.44
CA ASN A 1079 32.47 -3.63 -9.70
C ASN A 1079 31.95 -2.22 -9.99
N ILE A 1080 31.25 -1.55 -9.06
CA ILE A 1080 30.74 -0.19 -9.25
C ILE A 1080 31.80 0.81 -8.74
N PRO A 1081 32.51 1.57 -9.60
CA PRO A 1081 33.63 2.42 -9.17
C PRO A 1081 33.22 3.58 -8.26
N ARG A 1082 31.93 3.96 -8.30
CA ARG A 1082 31.34 5.00 -7.46
C ARG A 1082 31.04 4.54 -6.03
N VAL A 1083 31.02 3.24 -5.76
CA VAL A 1083 30.82 2.71 -4.40
C VAL A 1083 32.16 2.72 -3.67
N PRO A 1084 32.26 3.37 -2.50
CA PRO A 1084 33.49 3.38 -1.70
C PRO A 1084 33.94 1.98 -1.26
N ASP A 1085 35.26 1.78 -1.19
CA ASP A 1085 35.84 0.46 -0.91
C ASP A 1085 35.54 -0.08 0.50
N ASP A 1086 35.19 0.77 1.47
CA ASP A 1086 34.73 0.33 2.79
C ASP A 1086 33.33 -0.29 2.78
N LEU A 1087 32.50 0.04 1.78
CA LEU A 1087 31.17 -0.54 1.63
C LEU A 1087 31.17 -1.88 0.86
N LYS A 1088 32.12 -2.09 -0.05
CA LYS A 1088 32.16 -3.31 -0.89
C LYS A 1088 32.23 -4.61 -0.07
N PRO A 1089 33.04 -4.73 1.02
CA PRO A 1089 33.03 -5.91 1.88
C PRO A 1089 31.73 -6.13 2.64
N LEU A 1090 31.04 -5.06 3.06
CA LEU A 1090 29.79 -5.15 3.81
C LEU A 1090 28.65 -5.70 2.95
N TYR A 1091 28.57 -5.27 1.69
CA TYR A 1091 27.47 -5.59 0.78
C TYR A 1091 27.79 -6.70 -0.23
N LYS A 1092 28.76 -7.58 0.08
CA LYS A 1092 28.96 -8.85 -0.64
C LYS A 1092 27.67 -9.67 -0.62
N THR A 1093 27.25 -10.11 -1.80
CA THR A 1093 26.10 -11.01 -1.97
C THR A 1093 26.49 -12.47 -1.68
N ALA A 1094 25.50 -13.33 -1.47
CA ALA A 1094 25.69 -14.77 -1.27
C ALA A 1094 26.57 -15.46 -2.34
N TRP A 1095 26.57 -14.93 -3.57
CA TRP A 1095 27.34 -15.42 -4.72
C TRP A 1095 28.82 -15.00 -4.71
N GLU A 1096 29.16 -13.95 -3.97
CA GLU A 1096 30.50 -13.39 -3.84
C GLU A 1096 31.23 -13.89 -2.58
N LEU A 1097 30.47 -14.47 -1.64
CA LEU A 1097 31.01 -15.11 -0.45
C LEU A 1097 31.62 -16.48 -0.80
N ARG A 1098 32.78 -16.77 -0.20
CA ARG A 1098 33.38 -18.10 -0.24
C ARG A 1098 32.45 -19.07 0.47
N GLN A 1099 31.97 -20.11 -0.20
CA GLN A 1099 31.01 -21.04 0.37
C GLN A 1099 31.55 -21.80 1.59
N LYS A 1100 32.89 -21.96 1.69
CA LYS A 1100 33.56 -22.42 2.91
C LYS A 1100 33.20 -21.56 4.14
N THR A 1101 33.10 -20.25 4.00
CA THR A 1101 32.72 -19.35 5.10
C THR A 1101 31.30 -19.64 5.62
N LEU A 1102 30.36 -19.98 4.74
CA LEU A 1102 29.01 -20.37 5.16
C LEU A 1102 29.02 -21.72 5.92
N LEU A 1103 29.85 -22.68 5.47
CA LEU A 1103 30.08 -23.94 6.20
C LEU A 1103 30.76 -23.68 7.55
N ASP A 1104 31.79 -22.83 7.62
CA ASP A 1104 32.51 -22.50 8.85
C ASP A 1104 31.57 -21.87 9.89
N LEU A 1105 30.71 -20.92 9.49
CA LEU A 1105 29.68 -20.34 10.35
C LEU A 1105 28.67 -21.39 10.82
N ALA A 1106 28.17 -22.23 9.90
CA ALA A 1106 27.25 -23.31 10.23
C ALA A 1106 27.85 -24.32 11.23
N THR A 1107 29.14 -24.65 11.08
CA THR A 1107 29.89 -25.50 12.01
C THR A 1107 30.10 -24.82 13.37
N ASN A 1108 30.47 -23.54 13.41
CA ASN A 1108 30.71 -22.81 14.66
C ASN A 1108 29.47 -22.71 15.57
N ARG A 1109 28.27 -22.60 14.98
CA ARG A 1109 27.01 -22.57 15.75
C ARG A 1109 26.44 -23.95 16.08
N ALA A 1110 26.80 -25.01 15.34
CA ALA A 1110 26.18 -26.32 15.47
C ALA A 1110 26.33 -27.01 16.86
N PRO A 1111 27.38 -26.77 17.65
CA PRO A 1111 27.45 -27.17 19.07
C PRO A 1111 26.33 -26.61 19.96
N TYR A 1112 25.60 -25.59 19.49
CA TYR A 1112 24.48 -24.95 20.19
C TYR A 1112 23.15 -25.13 19.43
N VAL A 1113 23.11 -26.07 18.49
CA VAL A 1113 21.92 -26.46 17.71
C VAL A 1113 21.70 -27.96 17.92
N ASP A 1114 20.77 -28.32 18.80
CA ASP A 1114 20.50 -29.71 19.18
C ASP A 1114 19.71 -30.49 18.12
N GLN A 1115 18.92 -29.79 17.30
CA GLN A 1115 18.34 -30.32 16.06
C GLN A 1115 19.34 -30.18 14.90
N SER A 1116 18.99 -29.50 13.81
CA SER A 1116 19.87 -29.13 12.68
C SER A 1116 19.52 -27.72 12.17
N GLN A 1117 20.03 -27.32 11.01
CA GLN A 1117 19.85 -25.98 10.41
C GLN A 1117 19.68 -26.08 8.88
N SER A 1118 18.78 -25.28 8.31
CA SER A 1118 18.45 -25.30 6.86
C SER A 1118 19.52 -24.61 5.99
N LEU A 1119 20.68 -25.23 5.81
CA LEU A 1119 21.84 -24.60 5.17
C LEU A 1119 21.77 -24.62 3.63
N ASN A 1120 21.42 -23.50 3.01
CA ASN A 1120 21.49 -23.35 1.55
C ASN A 1120 22.94 -23.11 1.05
N ALA A 1121 23.25 -23.64 -0.13
CA ALA A 1121 24.52 -23.42 -0.84
C ALA A 1121 24.29 -22.49 -2.04
N PHE A 1122 25.19 -21.53 -2.28
CA PHE A 1122 25.07 -20.51 -3.33
C PHE A 1122 26.26 -20.58 -4.29
N ILE A 1123 26.18 -21.49 -5.27
CA ILE A 1123 27.26 -21.72 -6.24
C ILE A 1123 26.75 -21.31 -7.63
N PRO A 1124 27.18 -20.16 -8.19
CA PRO A 1124 26.59 -19.62 -9.41
C PRO A 1124 26.80 -20.53 -10.62
N HIS A 1125 27.99 -21.15 -10.72
CA HIS A 1125 28.37 -22.12 -11.75
C HIS A 1125 28.92 -23.38 -11.07
N PRO A 1126 28.04 -24.32 -10.67
CA PRO A 1126 28.45 -25.55 -10.03
C PRO A 1126 29.10 -26.51 -11.04
N ASP A 1127 30.06 -27.27 -10.53
CA ASP A 1127 30.68 -28.40 -11.21
C ASP A 1127 30.94 -29.49 -10.16
N TYR A 1128 31.38 -30.68 -10.63
CA TYR A 1128 31.58 -31.81 -9.75
C TYR A 1128 32.64 -31.56 -8.66
N ASP A 1129 33.68 -30.78 -8.96
CA ASP A 1129 34.80 -30.57 -8.04
C ASP A 1129 34.43 -29.57 -6.93
N LYS A 1130 33.76 -28.47 -7.27
CA LYS A 1130 33.22 -27.49 -6.31
C LYS A 1130 32.17 -28.13 -5.39
N LEU A 1131 31.21 -28.87 -5.96
CA LEU A 1131 30.17 -29.53 -5.16
C LEU A 1131 30.74 -30.64 -4.29
N SER A 1132 31.65 -31.46 -4.82
CA SER A 1132 32.35 -32.47 -4.00
C SER A 1132 33.11 -31.81 -2.85
N THR A 1133 33.88 -30.76 -3.13
CA THR A 1133 34.63 -30.01 -2.10
C THR A 1133 33.70 -29.43 -1.03
N PHE A 1134 32.57 -28.85 -1.43
CA PHE A 1134 31.57 -28.33 -0.50
C PHE A 1134 30.99 -29.41 0.41
N HIS A 1135 30.49 -30.51 -0.16
CA HIS A 1135 29.87 -31.61 0.60
C HIS A 1135 30.88 -32.34 1.48
N PHE A 1136 32.09 -32.64 1.00
CA PHE A 1136 33.13 -33.27 1.81
C PHE A 1136 33.61 -32.36 2.94
N HIS A 1137 33.63 -31.03 2.75
CA HIS A 1137 33.94 -30.09 3.83
C HIS A 1137 32.84 -30.10 4.91
N GLY A 1138 31.56 -29.98 4.52
CA GLY A 1138 30.43 -30.01 5.47
C GLY A 1138 30.35 -31.34 6.25
N TRP A 1139 30.55 -32.46 5.57
CA TRP A 1139 30.60 -33.79 6.19
C TRP A 1139 31.76 -33.94 7.19
N ARG A 1140 33.00 -33.61 6.78
CA ARG A 1140 34.19 -33.71 7.67
C ARG A 1140 34.13 -32.75 8.85
N ALA A 1141 33.48 -31.59 8.68
CA ALA A 1141 33.19 -30.65 9.76
C ALA A 1141 32.03 -31.12 10.67
N GLY A 1142 31.48 -32.31 10.43
CA GLY A 1142 30.49 -32.96 11.26
C GLY A 1142 29.09 -32.37 11.17
N LEU A 1143 28.75 -31.58 10.13
CA LEU A 1143 27.39 -31.06 9.99
C LEU A 1143 26.34 -32.19 10.00
N LYS A 1144 25.13 -31.85 10.43
CA LYS A 1144 23.96 -32.74 10.38
C LYS A 1144 23.28 -32.61 9.01
N THR A 1145 22.90 -31.39 8.66
CA THR A 1145 22.50 -31.01 7.30
C THR A 1145 23.69 -30.36 6.60
N GLY A 1146 24.25 -31.04 5.59
CA GLY A 1146 25.32 -30.50 4.75
C GLY A 1146 24.80 -29.54 3.69
N MET A 1147 23.59 -29.78 3.17
CA MET A 1147 22.93 -28.89 2.23
C MET A 1147 21.41 -29.06 2.28
N TYR A 1148 20.69 -27.94 2.35
CA TYR A 1148 19.27 -27.85 2.04
C TYR A 1148 19.12 -27.73 0.51
N TYR A 1149 18.96 -26.52 -0.06
CA TYR A 1149 19.03 -26.34 -1.52
C TYR A 1149 20.43 -25.98 -2.02
N LEU A 1150 20.77 -26.49 -3.20
CA LEU A 1150 21.73 -25.84 -4.09
C LEU A 1150 21.02 -24.72 -4.85
N ARG A 1151 21.50 -23.48 -4.70
CA ARG A 1151 21.11 -22.31 -5.47
C ARG A 1151 22.18 -22.02 -6.52
N THR A 1152 21.75 -21.85 -7.77
CA THR A 1152 22.59 -21.55 -8.94
C THR A 1152 22.15 -20.26 -9.61
N LYS A 1153 22.98 -19.68 -10.49
CA LYS A 1153 22.56 -18.55 -11.34
C LYS A 1153 22.19 -19.07 -12.74
N PRO A 1154 21.09 -18.59 -13.35
CA PRO A 1154 20.77 -18.91 -14.74
C PRO A 1154 21.81 -18.32 -15.68
N ALA A 1155 22.07 -19.00 -16.81
CA ALA A 1155 23.09 -18.58 -17.79
C ALA A 1155 22.75 -17.25 -18.51
N ALA A 1156 21.48 -16.85 -18.51
CA ALA A 1156 21.01 -15.58 -19.06
C ALA A 1156 20.15 -14.84 -18.03
N ASN A 1157 20.32 -13.52 -17.93
CA ASN A 1157 19.58 -12.67 -17.00
C ASN A 1157 18.63 -11.72 -17.77
N PRO A 1158 17.29 -11.92 -17.67
CA PRO A 1158 16.31 -11.08 -18.36
C PRO A 1158 16.39 -9.58 -18.02
N LEU A 1159 16.86 -9.22 -16.82
CA LEU A 1159 16.91 -7.82 -16.36
C LEU A 1159 17.94 -6.96 -17.11
N ARG A 1160 18.87 -7.56 -17.86
CA ARG A 1160 19.84 -6.81 -18.68
C ARG A 1160 19.22 -6.25 -19.97
N PHE A 1161 18.10 -6.81 -20.44
CA PHE A 1161 17.50 -6.44 -21.73
C PHE A 1161 16.58 -5.19 -21.65
N THR A 1162 16.30 -4.68 -20.45
CA THR A 1162 15.44 -3.50 -20.25
C THR A 1162 16.21 -2.19 -20.04
N LEU A 1163 17.55 -2.23 -20.06
CA LEU A 1163 18.41 -1.05 -20.01
C LEU A 1163 18.79 -0.61 -21.44
N GLU A 1164 18.89 0.70 -21.68
CA GLU A 1164 19.56 1.18 -22.89
C GLU A 1164 21.02 0.69 -22.90
N PRO A 1165 21.53 0.16 -24.02
CA PRO A 1165 22.91 -0.32 -24.08
C PRO A 1165 23.87 0.86 -23.84
N PRO A 1166 24.98 0.64 -23.10
CA PRO A 1166 25.95 1.71 -22.84
C PRO A 1166 26.48 2.25 -24.16
N VAL A 1167 26.46 3.58 -24.32
CA VAL A 1167 26.97 4.25 -25.52
C VAL A 1167 28.45 3.93 -25.67
N CYS A 1168 28.77 3.10 -26.66
CA CYS A 1168 30.15 2.80 -27.04
C CYS A 1168 30.80 4.06 -27.62
N LEU A 1169 31.53 4.81 -26.79
CA LEU A 1169 32.28 6.00 -27.20
C LEU A 1169 33.34 5.73 -28.29
N ALA A 1170 33.78 4.48 -28.45
CA ALA A 1170 34.66 4.05 -29.54
C ALA A 1170 33.91 3.75 -30.85
N CYS A 1171 32.58 3.66 -30.81
CA CYS A 1171 31.71 3.35 -31.94
C CYS A 1171 30.93 4.58 -32.46
N SER A 1172 30.88 5.66 -31.68
CA SER A 1172 30.38 6.97 -32.08
C SER A 1172 31.51 7.82 -32.64
N GLY A 1173 31.77 7.68 -33.95
CA GLY A 1173 32.61 8.62 -34.72
C GLY A 1173 31.89 9.91 -35.05
#